data_AF-A0A410PL93-F1
#
_entry.id   AF-A0A410PL93-F1
#
_cell.length_a   1.000
_cell.length_b   1.000
_cell.length_c   1.000
_cell.angle_alpha   90.00
_cell.angle_beta   90.00
_cell.angle_gamma   90.00
#
_symmetry.space_group_name_H-M   'P 1'
#
loop_
_entity.id
_entity.type
_entity.pdbx_description
1 polymer ?
#
loop_
_entity_poly.entity_id
_entity_poly.type
_entity_poly.pdbx_seq_one_letter_code
_entity_poly.pdbx_strand_id
1 'polypeptide(L)'
;MKSFWGLIPRNLIKNKKKIVFIAVGLILSTSLIISLSIMLDTLKSSSYKRMLDICGGDYDGTFYSWNKNALENLYKDPLVNKISTYVNFGTYQVPNSKYILEVNGYDKNISELVNFKLLQGRYPQNNNEIAVQDWILDAMPKKYKIGDKIKLNLTIGKFEKVNEEKEFTLTGIFQYKSNYQLKNTGLAYIPKGYAEVVVPTKERLYSGYLNLKPELPLKESFMKLPATNNYEKIEFYMNYDKLSLLQAYKTIDFVSIILYIVISIVASVIIYNIFNMSVTERTREFGMLRAIGASSSNIKMLVLGEGLTLGCIFISLGIIIGNFVVKNIIILISGYNDFSGIMNIPKSGIIASFIIGFLTIIMGTFFPAKKASKISPIEAINSNNNLQLKGKDIKKNSHIKNIINKNFGFTTDMAYLNLNRNKKRFITTVISLSISIIMFMLVNYLINCADPINGIKAKMGGDFVITSAQDQPKYALSDKDLSDIKDINGIDKIVNEKRLTSLMEVQKDSVTSDGVKFLAKASKTSQAEKINFESQHYKFKVEVAGYTLEDLDSLKDNIIQGEIDKNKMLKEPVAILGQNLNYGNYTKLKVGDKIELSYPVYNKDGGFDRYKSETFTIGALLKDNFNTTDQQINNVIIVSDKVAERYLNIKGYQNVKINLSKNAD
;
A
#
# COMPACT_ATOMS: atom_id res chain seq x y z
N MET A 1 -24.73 51.49 21.36
CA MET A 1 -24.00 50.38 20.68
C MET A 1 -22.54 50.80 20.54
N LYS A 2 -21.56 50.06 21.08
CA LYS A 2 -20.14 50.45 20.99
C LYS A 2 -19.46 50.09 19.65
N SER A 3 -19.98 49.10 18.90
CA SER A 3 -19.60 48.84 17.49
C SER A 3 -20.65 47.95 16.79
N PHE A 4 -20.71 48.01 15.45
CA PHE A 4 -21.57 47.15 14.61
C PHE A 4 -21.30 45.65 14.81
N TRP A 5 -20.04 45.29 15.12
CA TRP A 5 -19.61 43.90 15.33
C TRP A 5 -20.08 43.29 16.65
N GLY A 6 -20.45 44.11 17.63
CA GLY A 6 -21.04 43.66 18.90
C GLY A 6 -22.40 42.96 18.72
N LEU A 7 -22.99 43.02 17.53
CA LEU A 7 -24.19 42.27 17.16
C LEU A 7 -23.95 40.77 17.04
N ILE A 8 -22.75 40.32 16.66
CA ILE A 8 -22.43 38.91 16.47
C ILE A 8 -22.68 38.09 17.75
N PRO A 9 -22.00 38.35 18.88
CA PRO A 9 -22.18 37.56 20.09
C PRO A 9 -23.61 37.65 20.65
N ARG A 10 -24.27 38.81 20.55
CA ARG A 10 -25.67 38.97 20.96
C ARG A 10 -26.63 38.10 20.14
N ASN A 11 -26.45 38.06 18.82
CA ASN A 11 -27.27 37.23 17.94
C ASN A 11 -27.07 35.75 18.17
N LEU A 12 -25.84 35.35 18.49
CA LEU A 12 -25.51 33.97 18.85
C LEU A 12 -26.27 33.59 20.14
N ILE A 13 -26.16 34.37 21.21
CA ILE A 13 -26.82 34.08 22.50
C ILE A 13 -28.36 33.98 22.37
N LYS A 14 -28.97 34.79 21.49
CA LYS A 14 -30.43 34.79 21.26
C LYS A 14 -30.93 33.52 20.57
N ASN A 15 -30.10 32.87 19.73
CA ASN A 15 -30.51 31.75 18.87
C ASN A 15 -29.91 30.41 19.30
N LYS A 16 -30.11 30.01 20.56
CA LYS A 16 -29.49 28.80 21.15
C LYS A 16 -29.77 27.52 20.37
N LYS A 17 -31.01 27.28 19.91
CA LYS A 17 -31.37 26.08 19.14
C LYS A 17 -30.57 25.96 17.84
N LYS A 18 -30.39 27.07 17.11
CA LYS A 18 -29.58 27.14 15.88
C LYS A 18 -28.12 26.80 16.16
N ILE A 19 -27.56 27.36 17.24
CA ILE A 19 -26.16 27.11 17.62
C ILE A 19 -25.93 25.62 17.84
N VAL A 20 -26.84 24.91 18.50
CA VAL A 20 -26.69 23.47 18.73
C VAL A 20 -26.55 22.70 17.41
N PHE A 21 -27.40 22.98 16.41
CA PHE A 21 -27.30 22.31 15.10
C PHE A 21 -25.99 22.64 14.36
N ILE A 22 -25.54 23.90 14.40
CA ILE A 22 -24.25 24.29 13.78
C ILE A 22 -23.09 23.64 14.53
N ALA A 23 -23.14 23.65 15.85
CA ALA A 23 -22.13 23.06 16.73
C ALA A 23 -21.97 21.58 16.44
N VAL A 24 -23.07 20.81 16.41
CA VAL A 24 -23.04 19.38 16.10
C VAL A 24 -22.45 19.13 14.72
N GLY A 25 -22.87 19.87 13.69
CA GLY A 25 -22.32 19.71 12.35
C GLY A 25 -20.82 20.00 12.27
N LEU A 26 -20.35 21.07 12.94
CA LEU A 26 -18.93 21.45 12.96
C LEU A 26 -18.08 20.50 13.78
N ILE A 27 -18.54 20.14 14.99
CA ILE A 27 -17.85 19.17 15.85
C ILE A 27 -17.73 17.85 15.13
N LEU A 28 -18.81 17.33 14.53
CA LEU A 28 -18.80 16.04 13.84
C LEU A 28 -17.85 16.07 12.64
N SER A 29 -17.92 17.11 11.80
CA SER A 29 -17.05 17.26 10.62
C SER A 29 -15.57 17.29 11.01
N THR A 30 -15.21 18.15 11.97
CA THR A 30 -13.82 18.29 12.41
C THR A 30 -13.33 17.08 13.20
N SER A 31 -14.21 16.43 13.97
CA SER A 31 -13.93 15.14 14.61
C SER A 31 -13.61 14.08 13.55
N LEU A 32 -14.37 14.00 12.46
CA LEU A 32 -14.11 13.05 11.38
C LEU A 32 -12.78 13.35 10.67
N ILE A 33 -12.46 14.61 10.42
CA ILE A 33 -11.20 15.01 9.76
C ILE A 33 -10.00 14.64 10.63
N ILE A 34 -10.02 14.98 11.93
CA ILE A 34 -8.92 14.64 12.83
C ILE A 34 -8.82 13.12 13.01
N SER A 35 -9.95 12.42 13.06
CA SER A 35 -10.00 10.96 13.14
C SER A 35 -9.32 10.31 11.95
N LEU A 36 -9.67 10.76 10.75
CA LEU A 36 -9.05 10.31 9.52
C LEU A 36 -7.55 10.61 9.53
N SER A 37 -7.13 11.80 9.94
CA SER A 37 -5.71 12.17 10.02
C SER A 37 -4.91 11.26 10.97
N ILE A 38 -5.43 11.00 12.18
CA ILE A 38 -4.80 10.12 13.17
C ILE A 38 -4.69 8.70 12.61
N MET A 39 -5.77 8.19 12.01
CA MET A 39 -5.79 6.86 11.43
C MET A 39 -4.75 6.71 10.31
N LEU A 40 -4.66 7.70 9.42
CA LEU A 40 -3.70 7.70 8.31
C LEU A 40 -2.25 7.73 8.80
N ASP A 41 -1.95 8.58 9.78
CA ASP A 41 -0.61 8.66 10.37
C ASP A 41 -0.22 7.36 11.08
N THR A 42 -1.18 6.76 11.80
CA THR A 42 -1.02 5.45 12.45
C THR A 42 -0.78 4.35 11.42
N LEU A 43 -1.55 4.31 10.32
CA LEU A 43 -1.37 3.34 9.24
C LEU A 43 0.00 3.50 8.58
N LYS A 44 0.44 4.72 8.31
CA LYS A 44 1.75 5.00 7.71
C LYS A 44 2.88 4.58 8.65
N SER A 45 2.87 5.06 9.89
CA SER A 45 3.90 4.75 10.89
C SER A 45 3.97 3.26 11.21
N SER A 46 2.83 2.59 11.37
CA SER A 46 2.76 1.13 11.56
C SER A 46 3.30 0.38 10.33
N SER A 47 2.96 0.82 9.12
CA SER A 47 3.46 0.19 7.89
C SER A 47 4.96 0.40 7.71
N TYR A 48 5.49 1.57 8.08
CA TYR A 48 6.91 1.87 8.09
C TYR A 48 7.65 0.99 9.09
N LYS A 49 7.17 0.91 10.34
CA LYS A 49 7.76 0.06 11.38
C LYS A 49 7.76 -1.41 10.97
N ARG A 50 6.64 -1.89 10.38
CA ARG A 50 6.56 -3.24 9.83
C ARG A 50 7.59 -3.46 8.71
N MET A 51 7.77 -2.50 7.81
CA MET A 51 8.78 -2.58 6.77
C MET A 51 10.20 -2.63 7.37
N LEU A 52 10.51 -1.83 8.40
CA LEU A 52 11.78 -1.90 9.10
C LEU A 52 12.02 -3.28 9.73
N ASP A 53 10.99 -3.88 10.33
CA ASP A 53 11.07 -5.21 10.94
C ASP A 53 11.18 -6.33 9.88
N ILE A 54 10.60 -6.15 8.68
CA ILE A 54 10.73 -7.10 7.57
C ILE A 54 12.14 -7.03 6.97
N CYS A 55 12.59 -5.83 6.58
CA CYS A 55 13.86 -5.61 5.90
C CYS A 55 15.06 -5.67 6.87
N GLY A 56 14.85 -5.35 8.15
CA GLY A 56 15.91 -5.15 9.13
C GLY A 56 16.58 -3.78 9.07
N GLY A 57 16.00 -2.79 8.40
CA GLY A 57 16.60 -1.48 8.27
C GLY A 57 15.85 -0.53 7.35
N ASP A 58 16.26 0.75 7.37
CA ASP A 58 15.80 1.76 6.42
C ASP A 58 16.83 1.95 5.32
N TYR A 59 16.71 1.13 4.27
CA TYR A 59 17.57 1.23 3.10
C TYR A 59 16.83 1.09 1.78
N ASP A 60 17.36 1.75 0.76
CA ASP A 60 16.79 1.77 -0.60
C ASP A 60 17.15 0.53 -1.40
N GLY A 61 18.31 -0.06 -1.11
CA GLY A 61 18.67 -1.38 -1.61
C GLY A 61 19.96 -1.90 -1.00
N THR A 62 20.27 -3.13 -1.34
CA THR A 62 21.52 -3.79 -0.97
C THR A 62 22.39 -3.99 -2.19
N PHE A 63 23.66 -4.25 -1.95
CA PHE A 63 24.59 -4.62 -3.00
C PHE A 63 25.66 -5.56 -2.49
N TYR A 64 26.34 -6.21 -3.43
CA TYR A 64 27.57 -6.90 -3.11
C TYR A 64 28.62 -6.79 -4.23
N SER A 65 29.88 -6.90 -3.85
CA SER A 65 31.04 -6.79 -4.74
C SER A 65 32.20 -7.58 -4.19
N TRP A 66 32.92 -8.27 -5.08
CA TRP A 66 34.23 -8.88 -4.79
C TRP A 66 35.39 -7.89 -5.03
N ASN A 67 35.08 -6.68 -5.51
CA ASN A 67 36.07 -5.69 -5.92
C ASN A 67 36.01 -4.44 -5.03
N LYS A 68 37.06 -4.22 -4.23
CA LYS A 68 37.17 -3.06 -3.33
C LYS A 68 37.18 -1.72 -4.09
N ASN A 69 37.90 -1.62 -5.20
CA ASN A 69 38.03 -0.37 -5.97
C ASN A 69 36.69 0.08 -6.57
N ALA A 70 35.84 -0.86 -6.98
CA ALA A 70 34.50 -0.55 -7.46
C ALA A 70 33.65 0.15 -6.38
N LEU A 71 33.83 -0.23 -5.10
CA LEU A 71 33.12 0.40 -3.98
C LEU A 71 33.55 1.84 -3.75
N GLU A 72 34.84 2.16 -3.91
CA GLU A 72 35.34 3.54 -3.73
C GLU A 72 34.68 4.53 -4.68
N ASN A 73 34.33 4.10 -5.90
CA ASN A 73 33.56 4.91 -6.83
C ASN A 73 32.12 5.09 -6.33
N LEU A 74 31.50 4.03 -5.80
CA LEU A 74 30.13 4.07 -5.30
C LEU A 74 29.98 5.00 -4.08
N TYR A 75 31.00 5.06 -3.21
CA TYR A 75 31.04 6.00 -2.08
C TYR A 75 31.03 7.47 -2.51
N LYS A 76 31.46 7.77 -3.74
CA LYS A 76 31.57 9.15 -4.28
C LYS A 76 30.43 9.48 -5.25
N ASP A 77 29.51 8.57 -5.50
CA ASP A 77 28.46 8.75 -6.50
C ASP A 77 27.47 9.85 -6.08
N PRO A 78 27.14 10.80 -6.97
CA PRO A 78 26.21 11.89 -6.65
C PRO A 78 24.77 11.42 -6.37
N LEU A 79 24.35 10.23 -6.84
CA LEU A 79 23.04 9.66 -6.56
C LEU A 79 22.97 8.99 -5.19
N VAL A 80 24.11 8.64 -4.59
CA VAL A 80 24.18 7.98 -3.27
C VAL A 80 24.15 9.03 -2.18
N ASN A 81 23.24 8.86 -1.22
CA ASN A 81 23.12 9.71 -0.03
C ASN A 81 23.86 9.09 1.17
N LYS A 82 23.61 7.81 1.43
CA LYS A 82 24.26 7.05 2.50
C LYS A 82 24.63 5.66 2.00
N ILE A 83 25.74 5.14 2.51
CA ILE A 83 26.23 3.81 2.17
C ILE A 83 27.01 3.26 3.35
N SER A 84 26.80 1.98 3.64
CA SER A 84 27.55 1.24 4.64
C SER A 84 27.77 -0.17 4.12
N THR A 85 28.96 -0.70 4.38
CA THR A 85 29.35 -2.05 3.98
C THR A 85 29.72 -2.90 5.18
N TYR A 86 29.72 -4.20 4.94
CA TYR A 86 30.27 -5.20 5.84
C TYR A 86 30.98 -6.30 5.05
N VAL A 87 31.87 -7.00 5.73
CA VAL A 87 32.60 -8.14 5.21
C VAL A 87 32.24 -9.34 6.07
N ASN A 88 31.86 -10.45 5.43
CA ASN A 88 31.64 -11.69 6.16
C ASN A 88 32.95 -12.21 6.72
N PHE A 89 33.02 -12.39 8.04
CA PHE A 89 34.24 -12.81 8.72
C PHE A 89 34.29 -14.33 8.86
N GLY A 90 33.22 -14.91 9.40
CA GLY A 90 33.13 -16.36 9.58
C GLY A 90 31.92 -16.75 10.42
N THR A 91 31.74 -18.05 10.60
CA THR A 91 30.64 -18.60 11.37
C THR A 91 31.13 -19.47 12.52
N TYR A 92 30.39 -19.49 13.62
CA TYR A 92 30.62 -20.34 14.77
C TYR A 92 29.40 -21.23 15.00
N GLN A 93 29.59 -22.54 14.96
CA GLN A 93 28.55 -23.50 15.36
C GLN A 93 28.48 -23.54 16.89
N VAL A 94 27.33 -23.17 17.46
CA VAL A 94 27.14 -23.20 18.91
C VAL A 94 27.08 -24.67 19.37
N PRO A 95 27.97 -25.12 20.28
CA PRO A 95 28.08 -26.51 20.70
C PRO A 95 26.75 -27.08 21.20
N ASN A 96 26.46 -28.34 20.87
CA ASN A 96 25.25 -29.06 21.28
C ASN A 96 23.93 -28.35 20.91
N SER A 97 23.94 -27.49 19.88
CA SER A 97 22.76 -26.78 19.43
C SER A 97 22.71 -26.72 17.90
N LYS A 98 21.52 -26.43 17.36
CA LYS A 98 21.30 -26.16 15.93
C LYS A 98 21.63 -24.71 15.53
N TYR A 99 22.11 -23.89 16.46
CA TYR A 99 22.29 -22.46 16.23
C TYR A 99 23.69 -22.12 15.71
N ILE A 100 23.74 -21.15 14.81
CA ILE A 100 24.98 -20.63 14.22
C ILE A 100 25.13 -19.17 14.61
N LEU A 101 26.32 -18.74 15.01
CA LEU A 101 26.66 -17.33 15.14
C LEU A 101 27.43 -16.89 13.90
N GLU A 102 26.86 -15.98 13.12
CA GLU A 102 27.53 -15.35 11.99
C GLU A 102 28.24 -14.08 12.45
N VAL A 103 29.56 -14.04 12.29
CA VAL A 103 30.40 -12.90 12.64
C VAL A 103 30.66 -12.09 11.38
N ASN A 104 30.32 -10.80 11.44
CA ASN A 104 30.44 -9.87 10.32
C ASN A 104 31.21 -8.62 10.76
N GLY A 105 32.14 -8.18 9.91
CA GLY A 105 32.87 -6.94 10.08
C GLY A 105 32.12 -5.77 9.48
N TYR A 106 31.51 -4.92 10.29
CA TYR A 106 30.66 -3.82 9.82
C TYR A 106 31.37 -2.45 9.84
N ASP A 107 30.98 -1.56 8.94
CA ASP A 107 31.33 -0.15 9.03
C ASP A 107 30.68 0.50 10.27
N LYS A 108 31.29 1.59 10.75
CA LYS A 108 30.82 2.31 11.96
C LYS A 108 29.43 2.92 11.78
N ASN A 109 29.05 3.27 10.57
CA ASN A 109 27.77 3.92 10.25
C ASN A 109 26.64 2.94 9.91
N ILE A 110 26.85 1.62 10.06
CA ILE A 110 25.83 0.61 9.68
C ILE A 110 24.49 0.82 10.40
N SER A 111 24.50 1.31 11.64
CA SER A 111 23.29 1.57 12.43
C SER A 111 22.41 2.70 11.88
N GLU A 112 22.91 3.50 10.94
CA GLU A 112 22.11 4.51 10.24
C GLU A 112 21.20 3.91 9.15
N LEU A 113 21.49 2.68 8.70
CA LEU A 113 20.82 1.99 7.61
C LEU A 113 20.15 0.70 8.10
N VAL A 114 20.79 -0.01 9.03
CA VAL A 114 20.33 -1.28 9.60
C VAL A 114 19.86 -1.04 11.02
N ASN A 115 18.74 -1.65 11.40
CA ASN A 115 18.09 -1.48 12.70
C ASN A 115 18.77 -2.32 13.79
N PHE A 116 20.09 -2.14 13.96
CA PHE A 116 20.81 -2.66 15.13
C PHE A 116 20.52 -1.75 16.33
N LYS A 117 19.63 -2.22 17.20
CA LYS A 117 19.25 -1.53 18.43
C LYS A 117 20.13 -2.03 19.57
N LEU A 118 21.09 -1.22 20.00
CA LEU A 118 21.94 -1.52 21.14
C LEU A 118 21.10 -1.59 22.42
N LEU A 119 21.14 -2.72 23.12
CA LEU A 119 20.44 -2.93 24.38
C LEU A 119 21.34 -2.60 25.58
N GLN A 120 22.60 -3.01 25.49
CA GLN A 120 23.59 -2.78 26.55
C GLN A 120 24.99 -2.56 25.95
N GLY A 121 25.83 -1.81 26.65
CA GLY A 121 27.25 -1.63 26.30
C GLY A 121 27.47 -0.63 25.16
N ARG A 122 28.38 -0.95 24.23
CA ARG A 122 28.73 -0.14 23.05
C ARG A 122 29.09 -1.03 21.87
N TYR A 123 29.06 -0.48 20.65
CA TYR A 123 29.61 -1.18 19.50
C TYR A 123 31.15 -1.31 19.59
N PRO A 124 31.73 -2.40 19.04
CA PRO A 124 33.17 -2.62 18.97
C PRO A 124 33.92 -1.50 18.25
N GLN A 125 35.06 -1.14 18.81
CA GLN A 125 36.00 -0.15 18.25
C GLN A 125 37.37 -0.75 17.95
N ASN A 126 37.76 -1.79 18.70
CA ASN A 126 39.05 -2.45 18.60
C ASN A 126 38.94 -3.87 18.02
N ASN A 127 40.04 -4.37 17.47
CA ASN A 127 40.10 -5.66 16.76
C ASN A 127 39.75 -6.89 17.62
N ASN A 128 39.85 -6.78 18.95
CA ASN A 128 39.56 -7.84 19.91
C ASN A 128 38.18 -7.67 20.58
N GLU A 129 37.32 -6.79 20.06
CA GLU A 129 36.00 -6.53 20.63
C GLU A 129 34.89 -7.10 19.73
N ILE A 130 33.82 -7.59 20.36
CA ILE A 130 32.65 -8.13 19.67
C ILE A 130 31.37 -7.62 20.33
N ALA A 131 30.35 -7.32 19.52
CA ALA A 131 28.99 -7.21 20.00
C ALA A 131 28.15 -8.34 19.44
N VAL A 132 27.25 -8.89 20.25
CA VAL A 132 26.51 -10.11 19.92
C VAL A 132 25.01 -9.84 20.03
N GLN A 133 24.23 -10.46 19.16
CA GLN A 133 22.78 -10.38 19.21
C GLN A 133 22.26 -11.00 20.52
N ASP A 134 21.24 -10.39 21.13
CA ASP A 134 20.74 -10.77 22.46
C ASP A 134 20.36 -12.25 22.59
N TRP A 135 19.48 -12.74 21.72
CA TRP A 135 18.89 -14.08 21.86
C TRP A 135 19.88 -15.24 21.71
N ILE A 136 20.98 -15.07 20.96
CA ILE A 136 21.95 -16.15 20.73
C ILE A 136 22.86 -16.36 21.95
N LEU A 137 22.97 -15.36 22.84
CA LEU A 137 23.74 -15.48 24.08
C LEU A 137 23.15 -16.53 25.04
N ASP A 138 21.83 -16.72 25.03
CA ASP A 138 21.18 -17.76 25.84
C ASP A 138 21.49 -19.18 25.37
N ALA A 139 21.83 -19.34 24.08
CA ALA A 139 22.25 -20.62 23.51
C ALA A 139 23.74 -20.93 23.72
N MET A 140 24.54 -19.94 24.11
CA MET A 140 25.98 -20.11 24.30
C MET A 140 26.30 -21.05 25.48
N PRO A 141 27.46 -21.72 25.48
CA PRO A 141 27.86 -22.65 26.55
C PRO A 141 27.89 -22.05 27.95
N LYS A 142 28.06 -20.72 28.04
CA LYS A 142 28.06 -19.94 29.28
C LYS A 142 27.26 -18.66 29.06
N LYS A 143 26.58 -18.19 30.10
CA LYS A 143 25.97 -16.86 30.13
C LYS A 143 27.05 -15.78 30.22
N TYR A 144 27.33 -15.15 29.08
CA TYR A 144 28.30 -14.05 28.99
C TYR A 144 27.68 -12.72 29.41
N LYS A 145 28.47 -11.89 30.09
CA LYS A 145 28.17 -10.49 30.42
C LYS A 145 29.14 -9.56 29.69
N ILE A 146 28.77 -8.29 29.60
CA ILE A 146 29.66 -7.26 29.02
C ILE A 146 30.97 -7.23 29.81
N GLY A 147 32.09 -7.24 29.08
CA GLY A 147 33.45 -7.35 29.60
C GLY A 147 34.00 -8.78 29.61
N ASP A 148 33.17 -9.81 29.46
CA ASP A 148 33.64 -11.19 29.40
C ASP A 148 34.39 -11.49 28.10
N LYS A 149 35.36 -12.41 28.20
CA LYS A 149 36.07 -12.97 27.05
C LYS A 149 35.31 -14.17 26.48
N ILE A 150 34.99 -14.12 25.20
CA ILE A 150 34.33 -15.17 24.42
C ILE A 150 35.37 -15.80 23.50
N LYS A 151 35.55 -17.12 23.62
CA LYS A 151 36.36 -17.91 22.68
C LYS A 151 35.46 -18.55 21.63
N LEU A 152 35.74 -18.28 20.36
CA LEU A 152 34.97 -18.76 19.22
C LEU A 152 35.91 -19.52 18.27
N ASN A 153 35.59 -20.79 17.99
CA ASN A 153 36.23 -21.56 16.94
C ASN A 153 35.53 -21.29 15.61
N LEU A 154 36.01 -20.30 14.87
CA LEU A 154 35.35 -19.74 13.71
C LEU A 154 35.78 -20.47 12.44
N THR A 155 34.81 -20.83 11.61
CA THR A 155 35.05 -21.21 10.21
C THR A 155 35.10 -19.93 9.38
N ILE A 156 36.29 -19.54 8.98
CA ILE A 156 36.60 -18.35 8.18
C ILE A 156 36.75 -18.76 6.72
N GLY A 157 36.24 -17.93 5.81
CA GLY A 157 36.35 -18.14 4.38
C GLY A 157 35.15 -18.86 3.76
N LYS A 158 34.84 -18.51 2.51
CA LYS A 158 33.73 -19.06 1.74
C LYS A 158 34.16 -20.23 0.85
N PHE A 159 35.35 -20.15 0.27
CA PHE A 159 35.86 -21.14 -0.68
C PHE A 159 36.88 -22.06 -0.01
N GLU A 160 37.89 -21.49 0.65
CA GLU A 160 38.86 -22.21 1.46
C GLU A 160 38.51 -22.02 2.94
N LYS A 161 37.73 -22.96 3.49
CA LYS A 161 37.29 -22.91 4.89
C LYS A 161 38.45 -23.22 5.82
N VAL A 162 38.84 -22.25 6.64
CA VAL A 162 39.85 -22.41 7.69
C VAL A 162 39.16 -22.28 9.05
N ASN A 163 39.40 -23.25 9.95
CA ASN A 163 38.92 -23.17 11.32
C ASN A 163 40.00 -22.53 12.19
N GLU A 164 39.70 -21.38 12.79
CA GLU A 164 40.60 -20.70 13.72
C GLU A 164 39.89 -20.36 15.03
N GLU A 165 40.56 -20.62 16.15
CA GLU A 165 40.10 -20.13 17.45
C GLU A 165 40.49 -18.65 17.61
N LYS A 166 39.49 -17.81 17.91
CA LYS A 166 39.67 -16.38 18.21
C LYS A 166 39.03 -16.05 19.56
N GLU A 167 39.67 -15.17 20.31
CA GLU A 167 39.16 -14.64 21.57
C GLU A 167 38.73 -13.18 21.38
N PHE A 168 37.50 -12.86 21.80
CA PHE A 168 36.94 -11.51 21.74
C PHE A 168 36.41 -11.08 23.11
N THR A 169 36.47 -9.79 23.41
CA THR A 169 35.82 -9.18 24.57
C THR A 169 34.41 -8.72 24.19
N LEU A 170 33.39 -9.20 24.90
CA LEU A 170 32.00 -8.79 24.67
C LEU A 170 31.80 -7.35 25.12
N THR A 171 31.61 -6.42 24.18
CA THR A 171 31.47 -4.98 24.49
C THR A 171 30.04 -4.46 24.31
N GLY A 172 29.20 -5.19 23.57
CA GLY A 172 27.82 -4.77 23.33
C GLY A 172 26.87 -5.94 23.12
N ILE A 173 25.62 -5.73 23.52
CA ILE A 173 24.51 -6.65 23.24
C ILE A 173 23.47 -5.85 22.46
N PHE A 174 23.10 -6.35 21.29
CA PHE A 174 22.16 -5.64 20.41
C PHE A 174 20.98 -6.52 20.00
N GLN A 175 19.88 -5.87 19.65
CA GLN A 175 18.72 -6.47 19.03
C GLN A 175 18.72 -6.16 17.54
N TYR A 176 18.43 -7.17 16.74
CA TYR A 176 18.17 -7.07 15.32
C TYR A 176 16.95 -7.93 15.00
N LYS A 177 16.07 -7.40 14.13
CA LYS A 177 14.87 -8.09 13.66
C LYS A 177 14.79 -7.91 12.16
N SER A 178 14.71 -9.02 11.44
CA SER A 178 14.51 -9.06 10.00
C SER A 178 13.83 -10.37 9.64
N ASN A 179 12.82 -10.32 8.77
CA ASN A 179 12.21 -11.54 8.23
C ASN A 179 13.14 -12.25 7.22
N TYR A 180 14.15 -11.54 6.72
CA TYR A 180 15.18 -12.13 5.86
C TYR A 180 16.30 -12.84 6.64
N GLN A 181 16.35 -12.68 7.98
CA GLN A 181 17.32 -13.40 8.81
C GLN A 181 16.97 -14.89 8.89
N LEU A 182 17.99 -15.74 8.76
CA LEU A 182 17.84 -17.19 8.94
C LEU A 182 17.42 -17.53 10.37
N LYS A 183 16.35 -18.32 10.54
CA LYS A 183 15.70 -18.62 11.84
C LYS A 183 16.61 -19.19 12.93
N ASN A 184 17.76 -19.78 12.59
CA ASN A 184 18.70 -20.39 13.54
C ASN A 184 20.08 -19.68 13.56
N THR A 185 20.22 -18.53 12.91
CA THR A 185 21.51 -17.82 12.80
C THR A 185 21.47 -16.52 13.57
N GLY A 186 22.26 -16.41 14.64
CA GLY A 186 22.49 -15.15 15.37
C GLY A 186 23.58 -14.32 14.70
N LEU A 187 23.57 -13.00 14.93
CA LEU A 187 24.57 -12.09 14.37
C LEU A 187 25.58 -11.61 15.43
N ALA A 188 26.82 -11.42 14.99
CA ALA A 188 27.89 -10.78 15.74
C ALA A 188 28.53 -9.67 14.90
N TYR A 189 28.76 -8.54 15.56
CA TYR A 189 29.43 -7.36 15.01
C TYR A 189 30.89 -7.36 15.48
N ILE A 190 31.82 -7.20 14.55
CA ILE A 190 33.21 -6.78 14.79
C ILE A 190 33.55 -5.57 13.91
N PRO A 191 34.64 -4.83 14.17
CA PRO A 191 35.05 -3.74 13.28
C PRO A 191 35.45 -4.28 11.90
N LYS A 192 34.90 -3.70 10.82
CA LYS A 192 35.23 -4.11 9.44
C LYS A 192 36.73 -4.10 9.14
N GLY A 193 37.47 -3.14 9.66
CA GLY A 193 38.93 -3.06 9.48
C GLY A 193 39.64 -4.33 9.96
N TYR A 194 39.16 -4.94 11.05
CA TYR A 194 39.71 -6.22 11.52
C TYR A 194 39.36 -7.37 10.58
N ALA A 195 38.11 -7.43 10.10
CA ALA A 195 37.69 -8.45 9.14
C ALA A 195 38.48 -8.38 7.83
N GLU A 196 38.74 -7.17 7.32
CA GLU A 196 39.57 -6.95 6.13
C GLU A 196 41.04 -7.35 6.34
N VAL A 197 41.56 -7.39 7.56
CA VAL A 197 42.94 -7.84 7.82
C VAL A 197 43.04 -9.37 7.80
N VAL A 198 42.07 -10.05 8.41
CA VAL A 198 42.10 -11.52 8.59
C VAL A 198 41.62 -12.26 7.35
N VAL A 199 40.51 -11.83 6.74
CA VAL A 199 39.93 -12.53 5.58
C VAL A 199 40.82 -12.28 4.36
N PRO A 200 41.29 -13.31 3.61
CA PRO A 200 42.10 -13.12 2.42
C PRO A 200 41.38 -12.31 1.34
N THR A 201 42.09 -11.45 0.59
CA THR A 201 41.48 -10.55 -0.41
C THR A 201 40.61 -11.27 -1.45
N LYS A 202 40.96 -12.49 -1.86
CA LYS A 202 40.19 -13.29 -2.82
C LYS A 202 38.86 -13.80 -2.27
N GLU A 203 38.70 -13.82 -0.95
CA GLU A 203 37.52 -14.33 -0.26
C GLU A 203 36.61 -13.21 0.28
N ARG A 204 37.03 -11.94 0.16
CA ARG A 204 36.28 -10.78 0.65
C ARG A 204 35.10 -10.48 -0.24
N LEU A 205 33.93 -10.98 0.16
CA LEU A 205 32.66 -10.46 -0.32
C LEU A 205 32.29 -9.22 0.50
N TYR A 206 32.32 -8.06 -0.14
CA TYR A 206 31.76 -6.86 0.43
C TYR A 206 30.27 -6.83 0.16
N SER A 207 29.47 -6.86 1.21
CA SER A 207 28.03 -6.64 1.14
C SER A 207 27.70 -5.28 1.73
N GLY A 208 26.63 -4.65 1.29
CA GLY A 208 26.30 -3.33 1.80
C GLY A 208 24.87 -2.91 1.58
N TYR A 209 24.54 -1.81 2.23
CA TYR A 209 23.25 -1.13 2.21
C TYR A 209 23.48 0.29 1.73
N LEU A 210 22.53 0.82 0.96
CA LEU A 210 22.61 2.20 0.49
C LEU A 210 21.25 2.89 0.49
N ASN A 211 21.29 4.21 0.66
CA ASN A 211 20.19 5.12 0.40
C ASN A 211 20.59 6.05 -0.74
N LEU A 212 19.65 6.26 -1.66
CA LEU A 212 19.77 7.16 -2.78
C LEU A 212 19.19 8.52 -2.42
N LYS A 213 19.60 9.55 -3.15
CA LYS A 213 18.98 10.86 -3.03
C LYS A 213 17.54 10.82 -3.56
N PRO A 214 16.62 11.57 -2.95
CA PRO A 214 15.19 11.54 -3.30
C PRO A 214 14.86 12.29 -4.61
N GLU A 215 15.85 12.71 -5.39
CA GLU A 215 15.67 13.49 -6.63
C GLU A 215 14.95 12.71 -7.74
N LEU A 216 15.15 11.39 -7.77
CA LEU A 216 14.52 10.48 -8.72
C LEU A 216 13.70 9.42 -7.98
N PRO A 217 12.60 8.93 -8.59
CA PRO A 217 11.88 7.78 -8.06
C PRO A 217 12.83 6.60 -7.85
N LEU A 218 12.71 5.90 -6.71
CA LEU A 218 13.58 4.79 -6.29
C LEU A 218 13.89 3.81 -7.43
N LYS A 219 12.86 3.40 -8.17
CA LYS A 219 12.99 2.50 -9.33
C LYS A 219 13.86 3.07 -10.45
N GLU A 220 13.67 4.34 -10.81
CA GLU A 220 14.49 5.00 -11.84
C GLU A 220 15.95 5.13 -11.39
N SER A 221 16.17 5.44 -10.11
CA SER A 221 17.51 5.51 -9.53
C SER A 221 18.22 4.16 -9.63
N PHE A 222 17.55 3.05 -9.29
CA PHE A 222 18.10 1.69 -9.44
C PHE A 222 18.23 1.21 -10.89
N MET A 223 17.54 1.83 -11.86
CA MET A 223 17.76 1.60 -13.28
C MET A 223 18.98 2.36 -13.81
N LYS A 224 19.21 3.59 -13.34
CA LYS A 224 20.34 4.42 -13.78
C LYS A 224 21.66 4.01 -13.14
N LEU A 225 21.64 3.65 -11.86
CA LEU A 225 22.85 3.42 -11.07
C LEU A 225 23.72 2.29 -11.67
N PRO A 226 23.21 1.10 -12.04
CA PRO A 226 24.03 0.07 -12.69
C PRO A 226 24.41 0.37 -14.15
N ALA A 227 23.76 1.34 -14.80
CA ALA A 227 23.99 1.66 -16.21
C ALA A 227 25.28 2.45 -16.45
N THR A 228 25.91 2.98 -15.41
CA THR A 228 27.23 3.59 -15.50
C THR A 228 28.32 2.50 -15.51
N ASN A 229 29.25 2.56 -16.47
CA ASN A 229 30.35 1.58 -16.63
C ASN A 229 31.29 1.47 -15.40
N ASN A 230 31.16 2.35 -14.41
CA ASN A 230 31.98 2.33 -13.19
C ASN A 230 31.57 1.25 -12.17
N TYR A 231 30.42 0.60 -12.34
CA TYR A 231 29.85 -0.34 -11.35
C TYR A 231 29.58 -1.75 -11.89
N GLU A 232 30.21 -2.15 -13.00
CA GLU A 232 29.99 -3.48 -13.60
C GLU A 232 30.27 -4.66 -12.65
N LYS A 233 31.12 -4.43 -11.65
CA LYS A 233 31.51 -5.43 -10.64
C LYS A 233 30.66 -5.38 -9.37
N ILE A 234 29.58 -4.59 -9.36
CA ILE A 234 28.68 -4.45 -8.21
C ILE A 234 27.29 -4.94 -8.60
N GLU A 235 26.77 -5.86 -7.80
CA GLU A 235 25.42 -6.37 -7.98
C GLU A 235 24.46 -5.64 -7.04
N PHE A 236 23.49 -4.93 -7.61
CA PHE A 236 22.51 -4.13 -6.87
C PHE A 236 21.14 -4.80 -6.82
N TYR A 237 20.57 -4.83 -5.62
CA TYR A 237 19.25 -5.36 -5.30
C TYR A 237 18.40 -4.24 -4.68
N MET A 238 17.32 -3.87 -5.35
CA MET A 238 16.39 -2.87 -4.84
C MET A 238 15.57 -3.43 -3.69
N ASN A 239 15.29 -2.59 -2.69
CA ASN A 239 14.36 -2.94 -1.62
C ASN A 239 12.90 -2.80 -2.11
N TYR A 240 12.31 -3.92 -2.53
CA TYR A 240 10.93 -3.95 -3.03
C TYR A 240 9.91 -3.64 -1.94
N ASP A 241 10.13 -4.04 -0.69
CA ASP A 241 9.23 -3.70 0.43
C ASP A 241 9.16 -2.18 0.65
N LYS A 242 10.30 -1.48 0.55
CA LYS A 242 10.35 -0.02 0.60
C LYS A 242 9.61 0.61 -0.59
N LEU A 243 9.85 0.09 -1.79
CA LEU A 243 9.19 0.58 -2.99
C LEU A 243 7.66 0.45 -2.87
N SER A 244 7.18 -0.72 -2.45
CA SER A 244 5.76 -0.98 -2.21
C SER A 244 5.17 -0.07 -1.13
N LEU A 245 5.92 0.19 -0.05
CA LEU A 245 5.50 1.13 0.99
C LEU A 245 5.34 2.56 0.46
N LEU A 246 6.33 3.07 -0.28
CA LEU A 246 6.29 4.42 -0.86
C LEU A 246 5.13 4.57 -1.85
N GLN A 247 4.82 3.52 -2.61
CA GLN A 247 3.66 3.52 -3.49
C GLN A 247 2.34 3.45 -2.73
N ALA A 248 2.25 2.61 -1.69
CA ALA A 248 1.10 2.57 -0.81
C ALA A 248 0.83 3.93 -0.17
N TYR A 249 1.87 4.68 0.22
CA TYR A 249 1.73 6.05 0.73
C TYR A 249 1.10 7.00 -0.28
N LYS A 250 1.52 6.95 -1.55
CA LYS A 250 0.91 7.76 -2.61
C LYS A 250 -0.57 7.44 -2.78
N THR A 251 -0.93 6.16 -2.79
CA THR A 251 -2.33 5.72 -2.87
C THR A 251 -3.13 6.17 -1.66
N ILE A 252 -2.59 6.00 -0.45
CA ILE A 252 -3.20 6.44 0.79
C ILE A 252 -3.43 7.96 0.75
N ASP A 253 -2.45 8.75 0.33
CA ASP A 253 -2.57 10.21 0.24
C ASP A 253 -3.64 10.64 -0.77
N PHE A 254 -3.69 10.00 -1.94
CA PHE A 254 -4.70 10.26 -2.95
C PHE A 254 -6.13 9.98 -2.43
N VAL A 255 -6.35 8.81 -1.81
CA VAL A 255 -7.64 8.45 -1.22
C VAL A 255 -8.01 9.40 -0.08
N SER A 256 -7.03 9.81 0.73
CA SER A 256 -7.23 10.75 1.84
C SER A 256 -7.72 12.11 1.37
N ILE A 257 -7.14 12.63 0.28
CA ILE A 257 -7.58 13.90 -0.33
C ILE A 257 -9.04 13.82 -0.77
N ILE A 258 -9.44 12.72 -1.41
CA ILE A 258 -10.84 12.51 -1.84
C ILE A 258 -11.77 12.50 -0.63
N LEU A 259 -11.41 11.78 0.43
CA LEU A 259 -12.21 11.72 1.67
C LEU A 259 -12.34 13.09 2.35
N TYR A 260 -11.25 13.87 2.42
CA TYR A 260 -11.31 15.22 2.96
C TYR A 260 -12.24 16.13 2.16
N ILE A 261 -12.18 16.09 0.83
CA ILE A 261 -13.06 16.86 -0.05
C ILE A 261 -14.53 16.47 0.19
N VAL A 262 -14.78 15.16 0.24
CA VAL A 262 -16.10 14.58 0.52
C VAL A 262 -16.66 15.09 1.86
N ILE A 263 -15.91 14.96 2.96
CA ILE A 263 -16.34 15.41 4.29
C ILE A 263 -16.62 16.92 4.29
N SER A 264 -15.76 17.70 3.62
CA SER A 264 -15.91 19.16 3.49
C SER A 264 -17.20 19.56 2.77
N ILE A 265 -17.54 18.89 1.67
CA ILE A 265 -18.75 19.19 0.90
C ILE A 265 -19.99 18.91 1.73
N VAL A 266 -20.04 17.76 2.39
CA VAL A 266 -21.18 17.35 3.24
C VAL A 266 -21.41 18.36 4.35
N ALA A 267 -20.35 18.67 5.10
CA ALA A 267 -20.43 19.62 6.19
C ALA A 267 -20.80 21.03 5.70
N SER A 268 -20.30 21.45 4.53
CA SER A 268 -20.66 22.74 3.92
C SER A 268 -22.15 22.82 3.57
N VAL A 269 -22.74 21.74 3.05
CA VAL A 269 -24.18 21.68 2.72
C VAL A 269 -25.05 21.75 3.98
N ILE A 270 -24.65 21.06 5.05
CA ILE A 270 -25.34 21.13 6.35
C ILE A 270 -25.33 22.57 6.88
N ILE A 271 -24.15 23.19 6.90
CA ILE A 271 -23.99 24.58 7.33
C ILE A 271 -24.81 25.53 6.44
N TYR A 272 -24.76 25.33 5.12
CA TYR A 272 -25.55 26.11 4.16
C TYR A 272 -27.03 26.08 4.48
N ASN A 273 -27.60 24.89 4.72
CA ASN A 273 -29.02 24.76 5.00
C ASN A 273 -29.42 25.51 6.29
N ILE A 274 -28.60 25.40 7.33
CA ILE A 274 -28.86 26.06 8.61
C ILE A 274 -28.76 27.59 8.47
N PHE A 275 -27.72 28.09 7.80
CA PHE A 275 -27.55 29.53 7.60
C PHE A 275 -28.57 30.10 6.63
N ASN A 276 -28.96 29.38 5.58
CA ASN A 276 -29.99 29.82 4.65
C ASN A 276 -31.35 29.93 5.35
N MET A 277 -31.70 28.96 6.21
CA MET A 277 -32.90 29.03 7.05
C MET A 277 -32.83 30.24 8.00
N SER A 278 -31.71 30.41 8.71
CA SER A 278 -31.50 31.54 9.61
C SER A 278 -31.59 32.89 8.90
N VAL A 279 -31.10 32.99 7.66
CA VAL A 279 -31.18 34.23 6.89
C VAL A 279 -32.63 34.55 6.53
N THR A 280 -33.41 33.54 6.16
CA THR A 280 -34.83 33.71 5.84
C THR A 280 -35.66 34.14 7.06
N GLU A 281 -35.41 33.55 8.23
CA GLU A 281 -36.07 33.96 9.49
C GLU A 281 -35.74 35.40 9.90
N ARG A 282 -34.54 35.88 9.54
CA ARG A 282 -34.02 37.19 9.93
C ARG A 282 -34.11 38.26 8.84
N THR A 283 -34.89 38.01 7.80
CA THR A 283 -35.07 38.94 6.66
C THR A 283 -35.48 40.34 7.13
N ARG A 284 -36.42 40.43 8.08
CA ARG A 284 -36.90 41.70 8.67
C ARG A 284 -35.81 42.43 9.46
N GLU A 285 -34.99 41.70 10.20
CA GLU A 285 -33.86 42.27 10.96
C GLU A 285 -32.80 42.87 10.01
N PHE A 286 -32.43 42.15 8.95
CA PHE A 286 -31.45 42.65 7.96
C PHE A 286 -31.98 43.86 7.19
N GLY A 287 -33.27 43.87 6.83
CA GLY A 287 -33.89 45.02 6.19
C GLY A 287 -33.91 46.27 7.08
N MET A 288 -34.19 46.10 8.37
CA MET A 288 -34.14 47.20 9.34
C MET A 288 -32.71 47.75 9.50
N LEU A 289 -31.71 46.87 9.61
CA LEU A 289 -30.30 47.30 9.66
C LEU A 289 -29.90 48.08 8.40
N ARG A 290 -30.36 47.64 7.22
CA ARG A 290 -30.13 48.36 5.96
C ARG A 290 -30.87 49.70 5.88
N ALA A 291 -32.07 49.80 6.46
CA ALA A 291 -32.82 51.06 6.52
C ALA A 291 -32.12 52.12 7.40
N ILE A 292 -31.40 51.68 8.44
CA ILE A 292 -30.65 52.55 9.36
C ILE A 292 -29.23 52.85 8.83
N GLY A 293 -28.89 52.40 7.61
CA GLY A 293 -27.64 52.75 6.92
C GLY A 293 -26.57 51.66 6.87
N ALA A 294 -26.84 50.42 7.27
CA ALA A 294 -25.89 49.32 7.09
C ALA A 294 -25.67 49.00 5.60
N SER A 295 -24.42 48.96 5.16
CA SER A 295 -24.07 48.56 3.79
C SER A 295 -24.34 47.07 3.55
N SER A 296 -24.50 46.67 2.28
CA SER A 296 -24.65 45.26 1.90
C SER A 296 -23.44 44.41 2.32
N SER A 297 -22.23 44.96 2.21
CA SER A 297 -20.99 44.35 2.70
C SER A 297 -21.00 44.14 4.21
N ASN A 298 -21.53 45.10 4.99
CA ASN A 298 -21.64 44.98 6.45
C ASN A 298 -22.56 43.81 6.82
N ILE A 299 -23.70 43.65 6.13
CA ILE A 299 -24.61 42.51 6.36
C ILE A 299 -23.96 41.18 5.97
N LYS A 300 -23.26 41.12 4.82
CA LYS A 300 -22.54 39.92 4.40
C LYS A 300 -21.50 39.49 5.44
N MET A 301 -20.68 40.44 5.87
CA MET A 301 -19.60 40.21 6.83
C MET A 301 -20.13 39.90 8.23
N LEU A 302 -21.31 40.43 8.61
CA LEU A 302 -22.00 40.05 9.84
C LEU A 302 -22.35 38.54 9.84
N VAL A 303 -22.93 38.03 8.75
CA VAL A 303 -23.29 36.61 8.63
C VAL A 303 -22.06 35.71 8.56
N LEU A 304 -21.02 36.12 7.82
CA LEU A 304 -19.74 35.40 7.78
C LEU A 304 -19.06 35.39 9.15
N GLY A 305 -19.06 36.52 9.86
CA GLY A 305 -18.50 36.66 11.20
C GLY A 305 -19.23 35.80 12.24
N GLU A 306 -20.54 35.63 12.13
CA GLU A 306 -21.28 34.65 12.94
C GLU A 306 -20.74 33.22 12.71
N GLY A 307 -20.54 32.84 11.44
CA GLY A 307 -19.96 31.53 11.08
C GLY A 307 -18.54 31.34 11.60
N LEU A 308 -17.65 32.30 11.37
CA LEU A 308 -16.25 32.23 11.79
C LEU A 308 -16.10 32.19 13.31
N THR A 309 -16.90 32.97 14.04
CA THR A 309 -16.89 32.96 15.52
C THR A 309 -17.28 31.59 16.06
N LEU A 310 -18.31 30.96 15.49
CA LEU A 310 -18.70 29.59 15.84
C LEU A 310 -17.61 28.59 15.45
N GLY A 311 -16.94 28.80 14.32
CA GLY A 311 -15.80 28.01 13.87
C GLY A 311 -14.66 27.96 14.87
N CYS A 312 -14.19 29.10 15.37
CA CYS A 312 -13.11 29.15 16.36
C CYS A 312 -13.40 28.29 17.60
N ILE A 313 -14.66 28.22 18.03
CA ILE A 313 -15.07 27.46 19.21
C ILE A 313 -15.24 25.98 18.86
N PHE A 314 -16.08 25.67 17.86
CA PHE A 314 -16.51 24.30 17.61
C PHE A 314 -15.53 23.45 16.79
N ILE A 315 -14.66 24.07 15.98
CA ILE A 315 -13.54 23.35 15.35
C ILE A 315 -12.58 22.85 16.42
N SER A 316 -12.22 23.72 17.37
CA SER A 316 -11.33 23.36 18.48
C SER A 316 -11.93 22.23 19.33
N LEU A 317 -13.22 22.32 19.66
CA LEU A 317 -13.92 21.25 20.37
C LEU A 317 -13.98 19.94 19.59
N GLY A 318 -14.24 19.98 18.27
CA GLY A 318 -14.27 18.78 17.46
C GLY A 318 -12.90 18.11 17.29
N ILE A 319 -11.81 18.88 17.26
CA ILE A 319 -10.45 18.30 17.30
C ILE A 319 -10.23 17.54 18.61
N ILE A 320 -10.63 18.13 19.76
CA ILE A 320 -10.50 17.50 21.08
C ILE A 320 -11.35 16.23 21.17
N ILE A 321 -12.62 16.31 20.77
CA ILE A 321 -13.57 15.18 20.82
C ILE A 321 -13.15 14.08 19.87
N GLY A 322 -12.81 14.40 18.61
CA GLY A 322 -12.40 13.41 17.62
C GLY A 322 -11.15 12.64 18.06
N ASN A 323 -10.16 13.35 18.61
CA ASN A 323 -8.98 12.70 19.18
C ASN A 323 -9.34 11.74 20.33
N PHE A 324 -10.20 12.18 21.26
CA PHE A 324 -10.65 11.33 22.35
C PHE A 324 -11.38 10.08 21.85
N VAL A 325 -12.31 10.22 20.90
CA VAL A 325 -13.10 9.11 20.36
C VAL A 325 -12.21 8.09 19.66
N VAL A 326 -11.35 8.53 18.75
CA VAL A 326 -10.47 7.64 17.96
C VAL A 326 -9.54 6.86 18.86
N LYS A 327 -8.97 7.53 19.87
CA LYS A 327 -8.10 6.86 20.84
C LYS A 327 -8.81 5.70 21.53
N ASN A 328 -10.03 5.92 22.01
CA ASN A 328 -10.80 4.87 22.68
C ASN A 328 -11.17 3.73 21.73
N ILE A 329 -11.54 4.04 20.47
CA ILE A 329 -11.84 3.03 19.46
C ILE A 329 -10.61 2.17 19.15
N ILE A 330 -9.44 2.79 18.96
CA ILE A 330 -8.21 2.04 18.69
C ILE A 330 -7.87 1.12 19.86
N ILE A 331 -8.00 1.57 21.11
CA ILE A 331 -7.77 0.73 22.30
C ILE A 331 -8.71 -0.47 22.31
N LEU A 332 -10.01 -0.25 22.07
CA LEU A 332 -11.02 -1.32 22.05
C LEU A 332 -10.74 -2.37 20.98
N ILE A 333 -10.27 -1.96 19.81
CA ILE A 333 -10.04 -2.86 18.67
C ILE A 333 -8.69 -3.58 18.78
N SER A 334 -7.64 -2.87 19.21
CA SER A 334 -6.26 -3.39 19.12
C SER A 334 -5.83 -4.27 20.30
N GLY A 335 -6.49 -4.18 21.46
CA GLY A 335 -6.13 -4.94 22.66
C GLY A 335 -4.75 -4.60 23.24
N TYR A 336 -4.07 -3.55 22.74
CA TYR A 336 -2.76 -3.10 23.21
C TYR A 336 -2.89 -2.13 24.41
N ASN A 337 -2.17 -2.41 25.50
CA ASN A 337 -2.14 -1.57 26.71
C ASN A 337 -0.97 -0.56 26.76
N ASP A 338 -0.01 -0.63 25.84
CA ASP A 338 1.23 0.16 25.93
C ASP A 338 1.22 1.36 24.94
N PHE A 339 1.36 2.56 25.51
CA PHE A 339 0.95 3.84 24.93
C PHE A 339 2.09 4.64 24.27
N SER A 340 3.36 4.25 24.43
CA SER A 340 4.49 5.14 24.18
C SER A 340 4.75 5.51 22.71
N GLY A 341 4.15 4.81 21.73
CA GLY A 341 4.40 5.01 20.30
C GLY A 341 3.21 5.46 19.43
N ILE A 342 1.98 5.42 19.94
CA ILE A 342 0.74 5.69 19.15
C ILE A 342 0.18 7.09 19.44
N MET A 343 0.81 7.83 20.35
CA MET A 343 0.19 8.96 21.05
C MET A 343 0.71 10.34 20.62
N ASN A 344 1.01 10.52 19.33
CA ASN A 344 1.23 11.86 18.79
C ASN A 344 0.05 12.23 17.91
N ILE A 345 -0.67 13.29 18.31
CA ILE A 345 -1.62 13.92 17.39
C ILE A 345 -0.78 14.44 16.22
N PRO A 346 -1.01 13.96 14.99
CA PRO A 346 -0.22 14.42 13.87
C PRO A 346 -0.44 15.92 13.72
N LYS A 347 0.65 16.70 13.79
CA LYS A 347 0.59 18.17 13.63
C LYS A 347 -0.11 18.54 12.32
N SER A 348 0.15 17.75 11.27
CA SER A 348 -0.52 17.84 9.97
C SER A 348 -2.03 17.68 10.08
N GLY A 349 -2.53 16.76 10.92
CA GLY A 349 -3.96 16.54 11.14
C GLY A 349 -4.66 17.69 11.85
N ILE A 350 -4.00 18.32 12.83
CA ILE A 350 -4.53 19.52 13.50
C ILE A 350 -4.63 20.67 12.48
N ILE A 351 -3.56 20.92 11.73
CA ILE A 351 -3.50 21.97 10.71
C ILE A 351 -4.56 21.72 9.63
N ALA A 352 -4.66 20.48 9.12
CA ALA A 352 -5.66 20.11 8.13
C ALA A 352 -7.09 20.31 8.66
N SER A 353 -7.36 19.93 9.92
CA SER A 353 -8.67 20.11 10.56
C SER A 353 -9.07 21.58 10.66
N PHE A 354 -8.12 22.46 11.01
CA PHE A 354 -8.38 23.91 11.01
C PHE A 354 -8.62 24.45 9.61
N ILE A 355 -7.73 24.17 8.65
CA ILE A 355 -7.84 24.67 7.27
C ILE A 355 -9.17 24.21 6.65
N ILE A 356 -9.44 22.91 6.71
CA ILE A 356 -10.64 22.31 6.12
C ILE A 356 -11.90 22.77 6.88
N GLY A 357 -11.85 22.84 8.21
CA GLY A 357 -12.97 23.29 9.04
C GLY A 357 -13.39 24.73 8.70
N PHE A 358 -12.42 25.64 8.59
CA PHE A 358 -12.71 27.02 8.21
C PHE A 358 -13.15 27.16 6.75
N LEU A 359 -12.53 26.44 5.81
CA LEU A 359 -12.96 26.39 4.41
C LEU A 359 -14.43 25.94 4.31
N THR A 360 -14.78 24.89 5.04
CA THR A 360 -16.14 24.35 5.10
C THR A 360 -17.16 25.38 5.61
N ILE A 361 -16.81 26.13 6.66
CA ILE A 361 -17.66 27.21 7.19
C ILE A 361 -17.85 28.30 6.15
N ILE A 362 -16.76 28.74 5.51
CA ILE A 362 -16.82 29.79 4.50
C ILE A 362 -17.68 29.34 3.33
N MET A 363 -17.48 28.12 2.82
CA MET A 363 -18.28 27.55 1.72
C MET A 363 -19.77 27.47 2.07
N GLY A 364 -20.09 26.96 3.27
CA GLY A 364 -21.48 26.85 3.72
C GLY A 364 -22.16 28.20 3.96
N THR A 365 -21.43 29.19 4.48
CA THR A 365 -22.00 30.51 4.84
C THR A 365 -22.00 31.52 3.71
N PHE A 366 -21.17 31.35 2.67
CA PHE A 366 -20.97 32.33 1.61
C PHE A 366 -22.25 32.68 0.85
N PHE A 367 -23.00 31.67 0.38
CA PHE A 367 -24.24 31.90 -0.36
C PHE A 367 -25.36 32.49 0.51
N PRO A 368 -25.62 32.01 1.74
CA PRO A 368 -26.54 32.65 2.67
C PRO A 368 -26.16 34.10 3.00
N ALA A 369 -24.88 34.38 3.23
CA ALA A 369 -24.40 35.74 3.49
C ALA A 369 -24.63 36.67 2.30
N LYS A 370 -24.37 36.18 1.07
CA LYS A 370 -24.67 36.92 -0.17
C LYS A 370 -26.17 37.16 -0.32
N LYS A 371 -27.02 36.19 0.01
CA LYS A 371 -28.49 36.34 0.01
C LYS A 371 -28.92 37.41 1.01
N ALA A 372 -28.40 37.37 2.24
CA ALA A 372 -28.69 38.35 3.29
C ALA A 372 -28.33 39.78 2.86
N SER A 373 -27.17 39.97 2.24
CA SER A 373 -26.72 41.29 1.78
C SER A 373 -27.59 41.94 0.70
N LYS A 374 -28.38 41.13 -0.02
CA LYS A 374 -29.22 41.59 -1.13
C LYS A 374 -30.63 41.96 -0.71
N ILE A 375 -31.08 41.54 0.48
CA ILE A 375 -32.43 41.82 1.00
C ILE A 375 -32.63 43.33 1.09
N SER A 376 -33.59 43.89 0.37
CA SER A 376 -33.85 45.34 0.44
C SER A 376 -34.71 45.73 1.64
N PRO A 377 -34.62 46.98 2.15
CA PRO A 377 -35.50 47.45 3.24
C PRO A 377 -36.98 47.28 2.91
N ILE A 378 -37.38 47.58 1.67
CA ILE A 378 -38.78 47.48 1.23
C ILE A 378 -39.26 46.02 1.11
N GLU A 379 -38.40 45.12 0.61
CA GLU A 379 -38.69 43.69 0.55
C GLU A 379 -38.84 43.07 1.95
N ALA A 380 -38.04 43.53 2.90
CA ALA A 380 -38.10 43.07 4.28
C ALA A 380 -39.38 43.52 5.02
N ILE A 381 -39.90 44.71 4.70
CA ILE A 381 -41.18 45.22 5.22
C ILE A 381 -42.36 44.51 4.55
N ASN A 382 -42.27 44.26 3.24
CA ASN A 382 -43.31 43.57 2.45
C ASN A 382 -43.27 42.03 2.56
N SER A 383 -42.36 41.47 3.37
CA SER A 383 -42.10 40.02 3.50
C SER A 383 -43.31 39.16 3.89
N ASN A 384 -44.48 39.75 4.16
CA ASN A 384 -45.73 39.02 4.37
C ASN A 384 -46.52 38.71 3.08
N ASN A 385 -46.18 39.23 1.90
CA ASN A 385 -46.98 38.98 0.69
C ASN A 385 -46.15 38.70 -0.57
N ASN A 386 -45.60 37.47 -0.67
CA ASN A 386 -45.22 36.92 -1.98
C ASN A 386 -46.45 36.28 -2.65
N LEU A 387 -47.38 37.13 -3.09
CA LEU A 387 -48.45 36.81 -4.02
C LEU A 387 -48.33 37.69 -5.28
N GLN A 388 -47.17 37.70 -5.93
CA GLN A 388 -47.11 38.12 -7.33
C GLN A 388 -47.28 36.90 -8.22
N LEU A 389 -48.53 36.43 -8.31
CA LEU A 389 -48.95 35.50 -9.36
C LEU A 389 -49.06 36.31 -10.66
N LYS A 390 -48.07 36.19 -11.56
CA LYS A 390 -48.28 36.60 -12.95
C LYS A 390 -49.22 35.58 -13.58
N GLY A 391 -50.42 35.99 -14.01
CA GLY A 391 -51.48 35.11 -14.54
C GLY A 391 -51.05 34.21 -15.73
N LYS A 392 -49.91 34.48 -16.37
CA LYS A 392 -49.28 33.62 -17.39
C LYS A 392 -48.72 32.31 -16.84
N ASP A 393 -48.30 32.25 -15.57
CA ASP A 393 -47.64 31.08 -14.98
C ASP A 393 -48.64 29.97 -14.56
N ILE A 394 -49.93 30.30 -14.42
CA ILE A 394 -50.99 29.34 -14.08
C ILE A 394 -51.39 28.50 -15.32
N LYS A 395 -51.37 29.09 -16.53
CA LYS A 395 -51.77 28.40 -17.77
C LYS A 395 -50.71 27.42 -18.30
N LYS A 396 -49.42 27.61 -17.99
CA LYS A 396 -48.32 26.81 -18.58
C LYS A 396 -48.19 25.39 -18.01
N ASN A 397 -48.84 25.10 -16.89
CA ASN A 397 -48.77 23.80 -16.19
C ASN A 397 -49.96 22.85 -16.48
N SER A 398 -50.86 23.17 -17.41
CA SER A 398 -52.04 22.33 -17.69
C SER A 398 -51.69 20.96 -18.28
N HIS A 399 -50.56 20.83 -18.99
CA HIS A 399 -50.12 19.55 -19.56
C HIS A 399 -49.63 18.54 -18.51
N ILE A 400 -49.00 19.02 -17.42
CA ILE A 400 -48.58 18.16 -16.30
C ILE A 400 -49.80 17.70 -15.48
N LYS A 401 -50.83 18.55 -15.44
CA LYS A 401 -52.13 18.25 -14.81
C LYS A 401 -52.79 16.98 -15.35
N ASN A 402 -52.65 16.68 -16.65
CA ASN A 402 -53.24 15.49 -17.26
C ASN A 402 -52.50 14.18 -16.93
N ILE A 403 -51.20 14.23 -16.60
CA ILE A 403 -50.39 13.04 -16.30
C ILE A 403 -50.54 12.66 -14.83
N ILE A 404 -50.55 13.63 -13.92
CA ILE A 404 -50.65 13.39 -12.48
C ILE A 404 -52.10 13.04 -12.07
N ASN A 405 -53.12 13.63 -12.71
CA ASN A 405 -54.54 13.37 -12.40
C ASN A 405 -55.02 11.94 -12.70
N LYS A 406 -54.31 11.15 -13.50
CA LYS A 406 -54.83 9.84 -13.91
C LYS A 406 -54.84 8.84 -12.74
N ASN A 407 -53.91 8.99 -11.78
CA ASN A 407 -53.75 8.09 -10.64
C ASN A 407 -53.66 8.79 -9.27
N PHE A 408 -53.60 10.12 -9.18
CA PHE A 408 -53.42 10.84 -7.91
C PHE A 408 -54.46 11.96 -7.73
N GLY A 409 -55.05 12.06 -6.53
CA GLY A 409 -56.13 13.02 -6.21
C GLY A 409 -55.68 14.47 -5.99
N PHE A 410 -56.65 15.35 -5.70
CA PHE A 410 -56.50 16.81 -5.49
C PHE A 410 -55.37 17.21 -4.52
N THR A 411 -55.13 16.42 -3.48
CA THR A 411 -54.07 16.66 -2.49
C THR A 411 -52.67 16.62 -3.09
N THR A 412 -52.45 15.73 -4.06
CA THR A 412 -51.16 15.57 -4.75
C THR A 412 -50.88 16.75 -5.68
N ASP A 413 -51.89 17.28 -6.35
CA ASP A 413 -51.80 18.48 -7.17
C ASP A 413 -51.39 19.71 -6.34
N MET A 414 -52.01 19.88 -5.18
CA MET A 414 -51.66 20.95 -4.24
C MET A 414 -50.23 20.81 -3.71
N ALA A 415 -49.79 19.57 -3.41
CA ALA A 415 -48.41 19.30 -3.01
C ALA A 415 -47.41 19.64 -4.13
N TYR A 416 -47.68 19.22 -5.36
CA TYR A 416 -46.81 19.49 -6.52
C TYR A 416 -46.69 20.99 -6.80
N LEU A 417 -47.82 21.72 -6.75
CA LEU A 417 -47.80 23.18 -6.91
C LEU A 417 -46.98 23.86 -5.81
N ASN A 418 -47.03 23.37 -4.56
CA ASN A 418 -46.21 23.90 -3.47
C ASN A 418 -44.71 23.66 -3.69
N LEU A 419 -44.32 22.47 -4.17
CA LEU A 419 -42.94 22.15 -4.54
C LEU A 419 -42.45 23.04 -5.69
N ASN A 420 -43.28 23.18 -6.73
CA ASN A 420 -42.98 23.99 -7.90
C ASN A 420 -42.98 25.50 -7.60
N ARG A 421 -43.69 25.95 -6.56
CA ARG A 421 -43.65 27.34 -6.09
C ARG A 421 -42.35 27.65 -5.35
N ASN A 422 -41.83 26.66 -4.60
CA ASN A 422 -40.62 26.79 -3.81
C ASN A 422 -39.42 26.02 -4.41
N LYS A 423 -39.27 26.02 -5.76
CA LYS A 423 -38.28 25.17 -6.47
C LYS A 423 -36.88 25.22 -5.87
N LYS A 424 -36.41 26.42 -5.51
CA LYS A 424 -35.07 26.60 -4.91
C LYS A 424 -34.94 25.84 -3.59
N ARG A 425 -35.93 25.94 -2.70
CA ARG A 425 -35.93 25.24 -1.40
C ARG A 425 -36.08 23.72 -1.60
N PHE A 426 -36.92 23.30 -2.54
CA PHE A 426 -37.08 21.88 -2.86
C PHE A 426 -35.76 21.29 -3.37
N ILE A 427 -35.15 21.92 -4.39
CA ILE A 427 -33.87 21.47 -4.97
C ILE A 427 -32.78 21.40 -3.90
N THR A 428 -32.63 22.41 -3.03
CA THR A 428 -31.61 22.36 -1.96
C THR A 428 -31.84 21.22 -0.97
N THR A 429 -33.10 20.91 -0.67
CA THR A 429 -33.45 19.81 0.26
C THR A 429 -33.15 18.45 -0.38
N VAL A 430 -33.56 18.25 -1.63
CA VAL A 430 -33.29 17.03 -2.40
C VAL A 430 -31.78 16.80 -2.53
N ILE A 431 -31.02 17.82 -2.93
CA ILE A 431 -29.55 17.73 -3.04
C ILE A 431 -28.94 17.32 -1.69
N SER A 432 -29.37 17.90 -0.57
CA SER A 432 -28.82 17.54 0.74
C SER A 432 -29.14 16.11 1.18
N LEU A 433 -30.35 15.60 0.86
CA LEU A 433 -30.74 14.21 1.11
C LEU A 433 -29.96 13.26 0.21
N SER A 434 -29.87 13.55 -1.09
CA SER A 434 -29.11 12.76 -2.05
C SER A 434 -27.64 12.65 -1.64
N ILE A 435 -27.01 13.75 -1.24
CA ILE A 435 -25.62 13.74 -0.75
C ILE A 435 -25.48 12.81 0.44
N SER A 436 -26.40 12.84 1.40
CA SER A 436 -26.34 11.97 2.57
C SER A 436 -26.43 10.48 2.20
N ILE A 437 -27.32 10.12 1.27
CA ILE A 437 -27.48 8.74 0.79
C ILE A 437 -26.24 8.28 0.01
N ILE A 438 -25.76 9.11 -0.92
CA ILE A 438 -24.56 8.82 -1.72
C ILE A 438 -23.36 8.62 -0.78
N MET A 439 -23.23 9.43 0.26
CA MET A 439 -22.14 9.29 1.22
C MET A 439 -22.24 8.03 2.05
N PHE A 440 -23.44 7.68 2.52
CA PHE A 440 -23.64 6.42 3.21
C PHE A 440 -23.25 5.22 2.33
N MET A 441 -23.69 5.22 1.07
CA MET A 441 -23.31 4.18 0.11
C MET A 441 -21.81 4.15 -0.16
N LEU A 442 -21.18 5.31 -0.33
CA LEU A 442 -19.74 5.42 -0.60
C LEU A 442 -18.90 4.93 0.58
N VAL A 443 -19.25 5.32 1.80
CA VAL A 443 -18.57 4.84 3.02
C VAL A 443 -18.75 3.34 3.19
N ASN A 444 -19.97 2.82 3.01
CA ASN A 444 -20.24 1.38 3.11
C ASN A 444 -19.45 0.58 2.05
N TYR A 445 -19.39 1.10 0.82
CA TYR A 445 -18.57 0.51 -0.24
C TYR A 445 -17.09 0.49 0.11
N LEU A 446 -16.55 1.60 0.64
CA LEU A 446 -15.16 1.67 1.07
C LEU A 446 -14.84 0.71 2.22
N ILE A 447 -15.75 0.54 3.19
CA ILE A 447 -15.61 -0.43 4.28
C ILE A 447 -15.52 -1.84 3.71
N ASN A 448 -16.40 -2.20 2.77
CA ASN A 448 -16.36 -3.52 2.13
C ASN A 448 -15.09 -3.74 1.31
N CYS A 449 -14.58 -2.70 0.63
CA CYS A 449 -13.28 -2.78 -0.07
C CYS A 449 -12.10 -2.91 0.90
N ALA A 450 -12.22 -2.38 2.11
CA ALA A 450 -11.20 -2.44 3.15
C ALA A 450 -11.27 -3.71 4.01
N ASP A 451 -12.21 -4.63 3.72
CA ASP A 451 -12.33 -5.88 4.45
C ASP A 451 -11.06 -6.75 4.25
N PRO A 452 -10.24 -6.94 5.30
CA PRO A 452 -9.00 -7.67 5.18
C PRO A 452 -9.22 -9.14 4.87
N ILE A 453 -10.37 -9.73 5.27
CA ILE A 453 -10.69 -11.13 5.02
C ILE A 453 -10.92 -11.33 3.53
N ASN A 454 -11.74 -10.48 2.90
CA ASN A 454 -11.97 -10.55 1.46
C ASN A 454 -10.67 -10.31 0.68
N GLY A 455 -9.83 -9.37 1.14
CA GLY A 455 -8.52 -9.13 0.53
C GLY A 455 -7.57 -10.33 0.63
N ILE A 456 -7.55 -11.02 1.77
CA ILE A 456 -6.73 -12.23 1.96
C ILE A 456 -7.30 -13.40 1.15
N LYS A 457 -8.61 -13.65 1.19
CA LYS A 457 -9.27 -14.69 0.41
C LYS A 457 -9.05 -14.50 -1.09
N ALA A 458 -9.13 -13.26 -1.58
CA ALA A 458 -8.83 -12.95 -2.98
C ALA A 458 -7.36 -13.24 -3.35
N LYS A 459 -6.41 -13.06 -2.41
CA LYS A 459 -4.99 -13.36 -2.65
C LYS A 459 -4.66 -14.85 -2.55
N MET A 460 -5.23 -15.56 -1.58
CA MET A 460 -4.98 -16.98 -1.35
C MET A 460 -5.79 -17.88 -2.29
N GLY A 461 -6.97 -17.44 -2.72
CA GLY A 461 -7.88 -18.21 -3.57
C GLY A 461 -8.59 -19.36 -2.85
N GLY A 462 -8.48 -19.42 -1.52
CA GLY A 462 -9.12 -20.40 -0.63
C GLY A 462 -8.93 -20.02 0.84
N ASP A 463 -9.57 -20.77 1.74
CA ASP A 463 -9.39 -20.62 3.20
C ASP A 463 -8.03 -21.17 3.66
N PHE A 464 -7.58 -22.27 3.05
CA PHE A 464 -6.24 -22.83 3.23
C PHE A 464 -5.55 -23.02 1.88
N VAL A 465 -4.21 -22.93 1.89
CA VAL A 465 -3.38 -23.26 0.73
C VAL A 465 -2.25 -24.17 1.17
N ILE A 466 -2.17 -25.35 0.57
CA ILE A 466 -1.05 -26.27 0.71
C ILE A 466 -0.14 -26.07 -0.50
N THR A 467 1.12 -25.73 -0.25
CA THR A 467 2.12 -25.45 -1.29
C THR A 467 3.33 -26.36 -1.14
N SER A 468 3.75 -26.99 -2.24
CA SER A 468 5.05 -27.68 -2.29
C SER A 468 6.17 -26.65 -2.31
N ALA A 469 7.18 -26.84 -1.46
CA ALA A 469 8.34 -25.95 -1.40
C ALA A 469 9.33 -26.13 -2.58
N GLN A 470 9.16 -27.17 -3.40
CA GLN A 470 10.05 -27.48 -4.52
C GLN A 470 9.25 -27.91 -5.77
N ASP A 471 9.73 -27.47 -6.93
CA ASP A 471 9.15 -27.79 -8.26
C ASP A 471 9.39 -29.26 -8.69
N GLN A 472 10.08 -30.07 -7.87
CA GLN A 472 10.36 -31.45 -8.23
C GLN A 472 9.10 -32.32 -8.07
N PRO A 473 8.81 -33.23 -9.02
CA PRO A 473 7.63 -34.11 -8.97
C PRO A 473 7.51 -34.93 -7.68
N LYS A 474 8.64 -35.27 -7.04
CA LYS A 474 8.65 -36.07 -5.79
C LYS A 474 8.01 -35.33 -4.60
N TYR A 475 8.02 -34.00 -4.61
CA TYR A 475 7.43 -33.19 -3.54
C TYR A 475 6.04 -32.64 -3.92
N ALA A 476 5.60 -32.87 -5.16
CA ALA A 476 4.27 -32.47 -5.61
C ALA A 476 3.19 -33.37 -5.01
N LEU A 477 2.01 -32.82 -4.76
CA LEU A 477 0.85 -33.57 -4.28
C LEU A 477 0.31 -34.46 -5.41
N SER A 478 0.00 -35.71 -5.10
CA SER A 478 -0.55 -36.70 -6.02
C SER A 478 -2.08 -36.63 -6.08
N ASP A 479 -2.68 -37.29 -7.08
CA ASP A 479 -4.14 -37.46 -7.17
C ASP A 479 -4.71 -38.19 -5.94
N LYS A 480 -3.92 -39.08 -5.34
CA LYS A 480 -4.29 -39.76 -4.09
C LYS A 480 -4.37 -38.76 -2.93
N ASP A 481 -3.36 -37.91 -2.77
CA ASP A 481 -3.36 -36.89 -1.72
C ASP A 481 -4.55 -35.94 -1.86
N LEU A 482 -4.91 -35.56 -3.10
CA LEU A 482 -6.12 -34.76 -3.36
C LEU A 482 -7.41 -35.47 -2.94
N SER A 483 -7.50 -36.78 -3.19
CA SER A 483 -8.67 -37.59 -2.82
C SER A 483 -8.77 -37.67 -1.30
N ASP A 484 -7.65 -37.97 -0.62
CA ASP A 484 -7.59 -38.03 0.84
C ASP A 484 -7.96 -36.68 1.47
N ILE A 485 -7.55 -35.54 0.89
CA ILE A 485 -7.97 -34.22 1.34
C ILE A 485 -9.48 -34.02 1.09
N LYS A 486 -10.00 -34.39 -0.08
CA LYS A 486 -11.41 -34.21 -0.42
C LYS A 486 -12.36 -34.96 0.52
N ASP A 487 -11.91 -36.09 1.05
CA ASP A 487 -12.67 -36.93 1.98
C ASP A 487 -12.69 -36.38 3.42
N ILE A 488 -11.96 -35.31 3.72
CA ILE A 488 -11.99 -34.67 5.04
C ILE A 488 -13.34 -33.93 5.21
N ASN A 489 -14.05 -34.29 6.29
CA ASN A 489 -15.29 -33.62 6.66
C ASN A 489 -15.10 -32.10 6.83
N GLY A 490 -16.00 -31.33 6.23
CA GLY A 490 -16.00 -29.87 6.29
C GLY A 490 -15.37 -29.19 5.07
N ILE A 491 -14.70 -29.92 4.19
CA ILE A 491 -14.19 -29.37 2.92
C ILE A 491 -15.30 -29.33 1.87
N ASP A 492 -15.51 -28.15 1.27
CA ASP A 492 -16.56 -27.91 0.25
C ASP A 492 -15.97 -27.96 -1.17
N LYS A 493 -14.89 -27.20 -1.40
CA LYS A 493 -14.25 -27.10 -2.72
C LYS A 493 -12.73 -27.12 -2.61
N ILE A 494 -12.10 -27.95 -3.45
CA ILE A 494 -10.67 -27.98 -3.66
C ILE A 494 -10.36 -27.44 -5.06
N VAL A 495 -9.39 -26.54 -5.15
CA VAL A 495 -8.83 -26.05 -6.41
C VAL A 495 -7.35 -26.41 -6.44
N ASN A 496 -6.96 -27.21 -7.41
CA ASN A 496 -5.62 -27.75 -7.59
C ASN A 496 -4.94 -27.04 -8.77
N GLU A 497 -3.72 -26.60 -8.54
CA GLU A 497 -2.96 -25.77 -9.48
C GLU A 497 -1.58 -26.39 -9.68
N LYS A 498 -1.24 -26.62 -10.96
CA LYS A 498 0.10 -27.02 -11.37
C LYS A 498 0.93 -25.75 -11.57
N ARG A 499 2.14 -25.68 -11.02
CA ARG A 499 2.98 -24.48 -11.10
C ARG A 499 4.43 -24.87 -11.35
N LEU A 500 5.13 -24.08 -12.15
CA LEU A 500 6.54 -24.27 -12.47
C LEU A 500 7.21 -22.91 -12.69
N THR A 501 8.39 -22.71 -12.12
CA THR A 501 9.25 -21.61 -12.53
C THR A 501 10.03 -22.00 -13.79
N SER A 502 9.92 -21.20 -14.85
CA SER A 502 10.50 -21.49 -16.16
C SER A 502 11.30 -20.29 -16.70
N LEU A 503 12.09 -20.51 -17.74
CA LEU A 503 12.68 -19.46 -18.55
C LEU A 503 11.93 -19.40 -19.88
N MET A 504 11.36 -18.24 -20.18
CA MET A 504 10.71 -17.93 -21.45
C MET A 504 11.72 -17.23 -22.37
N GLU A 505 12.07 -17.90 -23.47
CA GLU A 505 12.81 -17.28 -24.54
C GLU A 505 11.88 -16.58 -25.53
N VAL A 506 12.25 -15.36 -25.92
CA VAL A 506 11.49 -14.52 -26.85
C VAL A 506 12.38 -14.00 -27.97
N GLN A 507 11.76 -13.70 -29.10
CA GLN A 507 12.47 -13.10 -30.23
C GLN A 507 12.92 -11.67 -29.89
N LYS A 508 14.06 -11.25 -30.43
CA LYS A 508 14.65 -9.91 -30.23
C LYS A 508 13.64 -8.78 -30.47
N ASP A 509 12.86 -8.89 -31.54
CA ASP A 509 11.88 -7.88 -31.92
C ASP A 509 10.69 -7.79 -30.96
N SER A 510 10.52 -8.76 -30.07
CA SER A 510 9.49 -8.80 -29.03
C SER A 510 9.97 -8.27 -27.68
N VAL A 511 11.23 -7.84 -27.58
CA VAL A 511 11.81 -7.25 -26.36
C VAL A 511 11.71 -5.73 -26.43
N THR A 512 11.37 -5.08 -25.32
CA THR A 512 11.36 -3.62 -25.21
C THR A 512 12.78 -3.09 -24.97
N SER A 513 12.97 -1.77 -25.09
CA SER A 513 14.25 -1.14 -24.71
C SER A 513 14.63 -1.40 -23.25
N ASP A 514 13.63 -1.44 -22.36
CA ASP A 514 13.86 -1.64 -20.93
C ASP A 514 14.16 -3.12 -20.63
N GLY A 515 13.55 -4.05 -21.36
CA GLY A 515 13.87 -5.47 -21.31
C GLY A 515 15.30 -5.77 -21.77
N VAL A 516 15.75 -5.13 -22.86
CA VAL A 516 17.15 -5.26 -23.33
C VAL A 516 18.13 -4.73 -22.28
N LYS A 517 17.85 -3.57 -21.67
CA LYS A 517 18.69 -3.02 -20.58
C LYS A 517 18.71 -3.95 -19.36
N PHE A 518 17.57 -4.54 -19.02
CA PHE A 518 17.46 -5.50 -17.93
C PHE A 518 18.34 -6.74 -18.18
N LEU A 519 18.26 -7.34 -19.36
CA LEU A 519 19.07 -8.51 -19.71
C LEU A 519 20.55 -8.18 -19.87
N ALA A 520 20.89 -7.01 -20.43
CA ALA A 520 22.26 -6.51 -20.51
C ALA A 520 22.89 -6.27 -19.13
N LYS A 521 22.08 -6.01 -18.10
CA LYS A 521 22.55 -5.94 -16.71
C LYS A 521 22.86 -7.35 -16.19
N ALA A 522 21.95 -8.30 -16.38
CA ALA A 522 22.14 -9.69 -15.97
C ALA A 522 23.35 -10.35 -16.65
N SER A 523 23.62 -9.98 -17.91
CA SER A 523 24.75 -10.48 -18.69
C SER A 523 26.12 -10.06 -18.14
N LYS A 524 26.18 -9.02 -17.29
CA LYS A 524 27.42 -8.56 -16.65
C LYS A 524 27.74 -9.32 -15.37
N THR A 525 26.75 -9.99 -14.76
CA THR A 525 26.91 -10.64 -13.45
C THR A 525 27.03 -12.15 -13.53
N SER A 526 26.47 -12.78 -14.57
CA SER A 526 26.54 -14.22 -14.78
C SER A 526 27.14 -14.57 -16.13
N GLN A 527 28.12 -15.48 -16.16
CA GLN A 527 28.73 -15.93 -17.41
C GLN A 527 27.72 -16.67 -18.31
N ALA A 528 26.73 -17.36 -17.72
CA ALA A 528 25.64 -17.98 -18.47
C ALA A 528 24.75 -16.91 -19.14
N GLU A 529 24.40 -15.85 -18.41
CA GLU A 529 23.62 -14.74 -18.96
C GLU A 529 24.39 -13.92 -19.99
N LYS A 530 25.72 -13.84 -19.83
CA LYS A 530 26.62 -13.23 -20.83
C LYS A 530 26.54 -13.95 -22.16
N ILE A 531 26.68 -15.27 -22.14
CA ILE A 531 26.59 -16.12 -23.34
C ILE A 531 25.20 -15.98 -23.96
N ASN A 532 24.13 -16.06 -23.16
CA ASN A 532 22.76 -15.89 -23.66
C ASN A 532 22.58 -14.53 -24.38
N PHE A 533 23.02 -13.44 -23.76
CA PHE A 533 22.87 -12.09 -24.31
C PHE A 533 23.70 -11.88 -25.59
N GLU A 534 24.95 -12.33 -25.61
CA GLU A 534 25.85 -12.24 -26.79
C GLU A 534 25.34 -13.09 -27.96
N SER A 535 24.78 -14.27 -27.67
CA SER A 535 24.13 -15.14 -28.65
C SER A 535 22.70 -14.72 -29.02
N GLN A 536 22.22 -13.56 -28.53
CA GLN A 536 20.87 -13.04 -28.78
C GLN A 536 19.71 -13.95 -28.32
N HIS A 537 19.95 -14.80 -27.32
CA HIS A 537 18.92 -15.57 -26.63
C HIS A 537 18.33 -14.74 -25.48
N TYR A 538 17.19 -14.08 -25.72
CA TYR A 538 16.53 -13.22 -24.73
C TYR A 538 15.60 -14.04 -23.85
N LYS A 539 16.10 -14.46 -22.68
CA LYS A 539 15.37 -15.30 -21.71
C LYS A 539 14.87 -14.49 -20.52
N PHE A 540 13.58 -14.63 -20.20
CA PHE A 540 12.95 -14.02 -19.04
C PHE A 540 12.48 -15.10 -18.07
N LYS A 541 12.71 -14.90 -16.77
CA LYS A 541 12.12 -15.75 -15.74
C LYS A 541 10.60 -15.57 -15.76
N VAL A 542 9.88 -16.66 -15.91
CA VAL A 542 8.42 -16.69 -15.93
C VAL A 542 7.91 -17.73 -14.97
N GLU A 543 6.65 -17.56 -14.61
CA GLU A 543 5.90 -18.56 -13.89
C GLU A 543 4.90 -19.20 -14.84
N VAL A 544 4.89 -20.53 -14.89
CA VAL A 544 3.89 -21.28 -15.65
C VAL A 544 2.85 -21.83 -14.68
N ALA A 545 1.58 -21.53 -14.91
CA ALA A 545 0.46 -22.04 -14.15
C ALA A 545 -0.45 -22.89 -15.05
N GLY A 546 -0.70 -24.13 -14.62
CA GLY A 546 -1.62 -25.07 -15.25
C GLY A 546 -2.99 -25.00 -14.58
N TYR A 547 -3.97 -24.47 -15.31
CA TYR A 547 -5.35 -24.29 -14.84
C TYR A 547 -6.24 -25.41 -15.37
N THR A 548 -7.24 -25.81 -14.59
CA THR A 548 -8.30 -26.69 -15.10
C THR A 548 -9.10 -25.98 -16.19
N LEU A 549 -9.77 -26.74 -17.07
CA LEU A 549 -10.61 -26.15 -18.11
C LEU A 549 -11.74 -25.30 -17.55
N GLU A 550 -12.24 -25.60 -16.37
CA GLU A 550 -13.27 -24.82 -15.69
C GLU A 550 -12.70 -23.50 -15.16
N ASP A 551 -11.52 -23.54 -14.54
CA ASP A 551 -10.88 -22.34 -13.98
C ASP A 551 -10.43 -21.36 -15.07
N LEU A 552 -10.14 -21.84 -16.29
CA LEU A 552 -9.85 -20.98 -17.43
C LEU A 552 -11.01 -20.04 -17.80
N ASP A 553 -12.28 -20.36 -17.46
CA ASP A 553 -13.40 -19.45 -17.70
C ASP A 553 -13.32 -18.18 -16.84
N SER A 554 -12.75 -18.28 -15.64
CA SER A 554 -12.58 -17.12 -14.74
C SER A 554 -11.67 -16.03 -15.32
N LEU A 555 -10.86 -16.37 -16.33
CA LEU A 555 -9.91 -15.46 -16.95
C LEU A 555 -10.51 -14.64 -18.09
N LYS A 556 -11.72 -15.00 -18.58
CA LYS A 556 -12.35 -14.36 -19.75
C LYS A 556 -12.57 -12.85 -19.57
N ASP A 557 -12.96 -12.43 -18.37
CA ASP A 557 -13.23 -11.02 -18.07
C ASP A 557 -11.97 -10.15 -18.06
N ASN A 558 -10.78 -10.77 -18.03
CA ASN A 558 -9.48 -10.09 -17.94
C ASN A 558 -8.69 -10.10 -19.26
N ILE A 559 -9.28 -10.57 -20.36
CA ILE A 559 -8.63 -10.62 -21.66
C ILE A 559 -8.52 -9.20 -22.25
N ILE A 560 -7.29 -8.80 -22.60
CA ILE A 560 -7.01 -7.57 -23.35
C ILE A 560 -7.06 -7.83 -24.85
N GLN A 561 -6.55 -8.99 -25.28
CA GLN A 561 -6.40 -9.34 -26.70
C GLN A 561 -6.48 -10.85 -26.89
N GLY A 562 -7.11 -11.31 -27.97
CA GLY A 562 -7.24 -12.74 -28.30
C GLY A 562 -8.43 -13.41 -27.64
N GLU A 563 -8.47 -14.75 -27.69
CA GLU A 563 -9.56 -15.55 -27.12
C GLU A 563 -9.01 -16.83 -26.50
N ILE A 564 -9.64 -17.28 -25.41
CA ILE A 564 -9.30 -18.54 -24.75
C ILE A 564 -10.08 -19.68 -25.44
N ASP A 565 -9.43 -20.33 -26.41
CA ASP A 565 -9.97 -21.53 -27.05
C ASP A 565 -9.49 -22.80 -26.32
N LYS A 566 -10.36 -23.30 -25.44
CA LYS A 566 -10.12 -24.52 -24.67
C LYS A 566 -9.87 -25.76 -25.53
N ASN A 567 -10.59 -25.89 -26.65
CA ASN A 567 -10.48 -27.06 -27.52
C ASN A 567 -9.14 -27.08 -28.24
N LYS A 568 -8.70 -25.90 -28.69
CA LYS A 568 -7.38 -25.72 -29.30
C LYS A 568 -6.27 -25.95 -28.28
N MET A 569 -6.39 -25.40 -27.07
CA MET A 569 -5.41 -25.61 -25.99
C MET A 569 -5.24 -27.10 -25.64
N LEU A 570 -6.26 -27.95 -25.73
CA LEU A 570 -6.10 -29.40 -25.45
C LEU A 570 -5.31 -30.16 -26.53
N LYS A 571 -5.23 -29.62 -27.74
CA LYS A 571 -4.65 -30.27 -28.92
C LYS A 571 -3.28 -29.68 -29.30
N GLU A 572 -3.08 -28.39 -29.05
CA GLU A 572 -1.90 -27.63 -29.47
C GLU A 572 -1.25 -26.92 -28.27
N PRO A 573 0.08 -26.66 -28.31
CA PRO A 573 0.77 -25.91 -27.26
C PRO A 573 0.42 -24.42 -27.35
N VAL A 574 -0.76 -24.06 -26.87
CA VAL A 574 -1.26 -22.68 -26.80
C VAL A 574 -1.20 -22.19 -25.36
N ALA A 575 -0.62 -21.01 -25.19
CA ALA A 575 -0.44 -20.35 -23.91
C ALA A 575 -1.22 -19.03 -23.85
N ILE A 576 -1.65 -18.67 -22.65
CA ILE A 576 -2.20 -17.37 -22.32
C ILE A 576 -1.12 -16.59 -21.56
N LEU A 577 -0.90 -15.33 -21.90
CA LEU A 577 0.19 -14.54 -21.35
C LEU A 577 -0.34 -13.34 -20.54
N GLY A 578 0.04 -13.26 -19.27
CA GLY A 578 0.06 -12.01 -18.52
C GLY A 578 1.49 -11.46 -18.54
N GLN A 579 1.74 -10.38 -19.27
CA GLN A 579 3.09 -9.82 -19.41
C GLN A 579 3.25 -8.51 -18.64
N ASN A 580 4.49 -8.07 -18.41
CA ASN A 580 4.82 -6.77 -17.81
C ASN A 580 4.21 -6.53 -16.41
N LEU A 581 4.08 -7.62 -15.65
CA LEU A 581 3.67 -7.63 -14.26
C LEU A 581 4.75 -7.00 -13.36
N ASN A 582 4.39 -6.72 -12.11
CA ASN A 582 5.29 -6.16 -11.10
C ASN A 582 6.01 -4.88 -11.57
N TYR A 583 5.31 -4.09 -12.38
CA TYR A 583 5.77 -2.84 -12.96
C TYR A 583 6.92 -3.00 -13.98
N GLY A 584 7.26 -4.20 -14.44
CA GLY A 584 8.20 -4.41 -15.54
C GLY A 584 7.61 -3.95 -16.87
N ASN A 585 8.43 -3.45 -17.80
CA ASN A 585 8.01 -3.24 -19.19
C ASN A 585 9.07 -3.87 -20.08
N TYR A 586 9.16 -5.20 -20.11
CA TYR A 586 10.29 -5.94 -20.66
C TYR A 586 9.98 -6.61 -21.99
N THR A 587 8.74 -7.03 -22.19
CA THR A 587 8.29 -7.70 -23.41
C THR A 587 7.15 -6.92 -24.06
N LYS A 588 7.00 -7.07 -25.36
CA LYS A 588 5.92 -6.48 -26.17
C LYS A 588 5.30 -7.55 -27.08
N LEU A 589 5.03 -8.71 -26.47
CA LEU A 589 4.47 -9.89 -27.12
C LEU A 589 3.00 -9.65 -27.50
N LYS A 590 2.57 -10.25 -28.61
CA LYS A 590 1.22 -10.18 -29.15
C LYS A 590 0.62 -11.57 -29.32
N VAL A 591 -0.71 -11.62 -29.45
CA VAL A 591 -1.41 -12.85 -29.82
C VAL A 591 -0.89 -13.33 -31.17
N GLY A 592 -0.55 -14.61 -31.26
CA GLY A 592 0.06 -15.26 -32.42
C GLY A 592 1.59 -15.39 -32.34
N ASP A 593 2.25 -14.64 -31.45
CA ASP A 593 3.71 -14.78 -31.26
C ASP A 593 4.06 -16.13 -30.65
N LYS A 594 5.25 -16.63 -30.97
CA LYS A 594 5.81 -17.88 -30.44
C LYS A 594 6.80 -17.58 -29.33
N ILE A 595 6.67 -18.32 -28.24
CA ILE A 595 7.58 -18.27 -27.09
C ILE A 595 8.10 -19.68 -26.83
N GLU A 596 9.30 -19.79 -26.28
CA GLU A 596 9.89 -21.08 -25.92
C GLU A 596 10.05 -21.18 -24.41
N LEU A 597 9.51 -22.24 -23.80
CA LEU A 597 9.52 -22.44 -22.35
C LEU A 597 10.46 -23.57 -21.97
N SER A 598 11.47 -23.26 -21.15
CA SER A 598 12.41 -24.25 -20.61
C SER A 598 11.85 -24.91 -19.35
N TYR A 599 11.92 -26.23 -19.24
CA TYR A 599 11.50 -26.99 -18.06
C TYR A 599 12.52 -28.08 -17.70
N PRO A 600 12.69 -28.37 -16.39
CA PRO A 600 13.60 -29.41 -15.93
C PRO A 600 13.00 -30.80 -16.16
N VAL A 601 13.82 -31.73 -16.63
CA VAL A 601 13.53 -33.17 -16.67
C VAL A 601 14.26 -33.84 -15.53
N TYR A 602 13.58 -34.76 -14.85
CA TYR A 602 14.13 -35.50 -13.71
C TYR A 602 14.24 -36.99 -14.02
N ASN A 603 15.27 -37.62 -13.46
CA ASN A 603 15.51 -39.06 -13.52
C ASN A 603 14.51 -39.84 -12.66
N LYS A 604 14.48 -41.17 -12.81
CA LYS A 604 13.57 -42.05 -12.03
C LYS A 604 13.75 -41.93 -10.51
N ASP A 605 14.95 -41.57 -10.05
CA ASP A 605 15.25 -41.36 -8.63
C ASP A 605 14.91 -39.94 -8.12
N GLY A 606 14.39 -39.07 -8.99
CA GLY A 606 14.02 -37.69 -8.68
C GLY A 606 15.16 -36.67 -8.79
N GLY A 607 16.36 -37.09 -9.18
CA GLY A 607 17.48 -36.18 -9.46
C GLY A 607 17.30 -35.41 -10.78
N PHE A 608 17.82 -34.19 -10.85
CA PHE A 608 17.85 -33.40 -12.08
C PHE A 608 18.66 -34.11 -13.19
N ASP A 609 18.11 -34.16 -14.41
CA ASP A 609 18.77 -34.73 -15.60
C ASP A 609 19.29 -33.62 -16.52
N ARG A 610 18.35 -32.89 -17.13
CA ARG A 610 18.61 -31.84 -18.12
C ARG A 610 17.42 -30.89 -18.24
N TYR A 611 17.64 -29.74 -18.85
CA TYR A 611 16.55 -28.89 -19.33
C TYR A 611 16.09 -29.35 -20.72
N LYS A 612 14.78 -29.28 -20.94
CA LYS A 612 14.14 -29.32 -22.27
C LYS A 612 13.39 -28.03 -22.49
N SER A 613 13.08 -27.75 -23.75
CA SER A 613 12.30 -26.60 -24.14
C SER A 613 11.17 -27.01 -25.07
N GLU A 614 10.03 -26.33 -24.98
CA GLU A 614 8.89 -26.51 -25.88
C GLU A 614 8.38 -25.15 -26.36
N THR A 615 7.95 -25.10 -27.62
CA THR A 615 7.43 -23.87 -28.24
C THR A 615 5.93 -23.75 -28.05
N PHE A 616 5.49 -22.63 -27.52
CA PHE A 616 4.08 -22.27 -27.32
C PHE A 616 3.69 -21.08 -28.20
N THR A 617 2.45 -21.09 -28.66
CA THR A 617 1.85 -19.94 -29.36
C THR A 617 0.95 -19.17 -28.40
N ILE A 618 1.06 -17.85 -28.36
CA ILE A 618 0.23 -16.99 -27.50
C ILE A 618 -1.18 -16.90 -28.11
N GLY A 619 -2.17 -17.46 -27.41
CA GLY A 619 -3.58 -17.42 -27.81
C GLY A 619 -4.35 -16.22 -27.27
N ALA A 620 -3.97 -15.72 -26.09
CA ALA A 620 -4.60 -14.56 -25.46
C ALA A 620 -3.62 -13.80 -24.56
N LEU A 621 -3.89 -12.50 -24.37
CA LEU A 621 -3.22 -11.62 -23.43
C LEU A 621 -4.17 -11.20 -22.31
N LEU A 622 -3.68 -11.22 -21.07
CA LEU A 622 -4.45 -10.85 -19.89
C LEU A 622 -3.97 -9.52 -19.29
N LYS A 623 -4.86 -8.87 -18.53
CA LYS A 623 -4.62 -7.62 -17.80
C LYS A 623 -3.73 -7.81 -16.57
N ASP A 624 -2.95 -6.78 -16.23
CA ASP A 624 -1.89 -6.75 -15.21
C ASP A 624 -2.36 -6.95 -13.75
N ASN A 625 -2.94 -8.10 -13.39
CA ASN A 625 -3.42 -8.39 -12.04
C ASN A 625 -3.22 -9.86 -11.61
N PHE A 626 -2.01 -10.40 -11.79
CA PHE A 626 -1.67 -11.75 -11.32
C PHE A 626 -0.71 -11.70 -10.13
N ASN A 627 -1.02 -12.46 -9.09
CA ASN A 627 -0.08 -12.68 -7.99
C ASN A 627 0.97 -13.72 -8.40
N THR A 628 2.19 -13.27 -8.63
CA THR A 628 3.34 -14.15 -8.83
C THR A 628 3.89 -14.61 -7.48
N THR A 629 4.49 -15.80 -7.41
CA THR A 629 5.16 -16.29 -6.20
C THR A 629 6.43 -15.51 -5.89
N ASP A 630 7.00 -14.87 -6.91
CA ASP A 630 8.22 -14.09 -6.83
C ASP A 630 7.97 -12.71 -7.46
N GLN A 631 8.27 -11.65 -6.71
CA GLN A 631 8.10 -10.26 -7.14
C GLN A 631 9.05 -9.87 -8.29
N GLN A 632 10.07 -10.68 -8.57
CA GLN A 632 10.96 -10.51 -9.72
C GLN A 632 10.40 -11.10 -11.02
N ILE A 633 9.32 -11.89 -10.96
CA ILE A 633 8.68 -12.44 -12.15
C ILE A 633 7.80 -11.37 -12.77
N ASN A 634 8.05 -11.06 -14.04
CA ASN A 634 7.33 -10.02 -14.77
C ASN A 634 6.37 -10.59 -15.80
N ASN A 635 6.40 -11.89 -16.08
CA ASN A 635 5.48 -12.54 -16.99
C ASN A 635 4.98 -13.85 -16.38
N VAL A 636 3.68 -14.08 -16.49
CA VAL A 636 3.00 -15.33 -16.10
C VAL A 636 2.43 -15.96 -17.36
N ILE A 637 2.69 -17.25 -17.51
CA ILE A 637 2.19 -18.08 -18.59
C ILE A 637 1.13 -19.01 -18.03
N ILE A 638 -0.07 -18.96 -18.58
CA ILE A 638 -1.17 -19.82 -18.19
C ILE A 638 -1.43 -20.83 -19.32
N VAL A 639 -1.43 -22.10 -18.97
CA VAL A 639 -1.76 -23.22 -19.85
C VAL A 639 -2.84 -24.08 -19.19
N SER A 640 -3.43 -25.02 -19.93
CA SER A 640 -4.27 -26.02 -19.25
C SER A 640 -3.40 -26.98 -18.45
N ASP A 641 -3.94 -27.52 -17.37
CA ASP A 641 -3.32 -28.57 -16.53
C ASP A 641 -2.83 -29.78 -17.35
N LYS A 642 -3.59 -30.20 -18.35
CA LYS A 642 -3.24 -31.29 -19.28
C LYS A 642 -2.09 -30.92 -20.20
N VAL A 643 -2.03 -29.66 -20.65
CA VAL A 643 -0.92 -29.15 -21.48
C VAL A 643 0.36 -29.01 -20.67
N ALA A 644 0.26 -28.48 -19.45
CA ALA A 644 1.36 -28.41 -18.50
C ALA A 644 1.98 -29.79 -18.25
N GLU A 645 1.14 -30.82 -18.11
CA GLU A 645 1.63 -32.19 -17.94
C GLU A 645 2.26 -32.76 -19.22
N ARG A 646 1.56 -32.61 -20.36
CA ARG A 646 1.99 -33.22 -21.63
C ARG A 646 3.29 -32.61 -22.17
N TYR A 647 3.41 -31.28 -22.14
CA TYR A 647 4.51 -30.56 -22.80
C TYR A 647 5.58 -30.08 -21.83
N LEU A 648 5.24 -29.80 -20.57
CA LEU A 648 6.20 -29.27 -19.59
C LEU A 648 6.56 -30.28 -18.49
N ASN A 649 6.04 -31.52 -18.58
CA ASN A 649 6.31 -32.62 -17.64
C ASN A 649 5.99 -32.26 -16.18
N ILE A 650 5.02 -31.36 -15.95
CA ILE A 650 4.58 -30.97 -14.61
C ILE A 650 3.62 -32.04 -14.08
N LYS A 651 4.19 -33.00 -13.34
CA LYS A 651 3.48 -34.11 -12.70
C LYS A 651 3.12 -33.74 -11.27
N GLY A 652 1.90 -34.07 -10.84
CA GLY A 652 1.34 -33.68 -9.54
C GLY A 652 0.97 -32.21 -9.46
N TYR A 653 0.57 -31.78 -8.26
CA TYR A 653 0.07 -30.42 -7.98
C TYR A 653 0.98 -29.71 -6.98
N GLN A 654 1.40 -28.49 -7.33
CA GLN A 654 2.28 -27.67 -6.49
C GLN A 654 1.48 -26.82 -5.50
N ASN A 655 0.24 -26.48 -5.84
CA ASN A 655 -0.65 -25.69 -5.00
C ASN A 655 -2.03 -26.34 -4.91
N VAL A 656 -2.57 -26.44 -3.71
CA VAL A 656 -3.94 -26.92 -3.45
C VAL A 656 -4.62 -25.95 -2.52
N LYS A 657 -5.63 -25.26 -3.06
CA LYS A 657 -6.47 -24.27 -2.37
C LYS A 657 -7.73 -24.97 -1.89
N ILE A 658 -8.04 -24.83 -0.60
CA ILE A 658 -9.13 -25.53 0.07
C ILE A 658 -10.12 -24.49 0.59
N ASN A 659 -11.40 -24.67 0.26
CA ASN A 659 -12.51 -23.88 0.80
C ASN A 659 -13.33 -24.75 1.75
N LEU A 660 -13.59 -24.21 2.93
CA LEU A 660 -14.40 -24.87 3.95
C LEU A 660 -15.89 -24.58 3.73
N SER A 661 -16.72 -25.55 4.09
CA SER A 661 -18.15 -25.37 4.25
C SER A 661 -18.43 -24.41 5.42
N LYS A 662 -19.56 -23.69 5.36
CA LYS A 662 -19.92 -22.64 6.35
C LYS A 662 -19.96 -23.12 7.82
N ASN A 663 -20.07 -24.42 8.06
CA ASN A 663 -20.16 -25.04 9.39
C ASN A 663 -19.04 -26.08 9.61
N ALA A 664 -17.91 -25.95 8.92
CA ALA A 664 -16.75 -26.79 9.18
C ALA A 664 -16.15 -26.41 10.55
N ASP A 665 -15.98 -27.41 11.42
CA ASP A 665 -15.30 -27.28 12.72
C ASP A 665 -13.77 -27.33 12.59
#